data_AF-A0A9Q1GG67-F1
#
_entry.id   AF-A0A9Q1GG67-F1
#
_cell.length_a   1.000
_cell.length_b   1.000
_cell.length_c   1.000
_cell.angle_alpha   90.00
_cell.angle_beta   90.00
_cell.angle_gamma   90.00
#
_symmetry.space_group_name_H-M   'P 1'
#
loop_
_entity.id
_entity.type
_entity.pdbx_description
1 polymer ?
#
loop_
_entity_poly.entity_id
_entity_poly.type
_entity_poly.pdbx_seq_one_letter_code
_entity_poly.pdbx_strand_id
1 'polypeptide(L)'
;MSNCVPISCPSCVKGVRKKAKALPVDSSFSFPSPLPSWPPGNGFATGTVDLGGLIVAEVTAFNKVWTTYEGGPDNAGASFFEPVGIPEGFSILGHYAQPNNRALFGWVLVGKDVTECSNPTLAPPMDYDLVWTSTYSGVKQDSPGYIWAPSPRNGYNSVGFIVTTTPDKPPLEKVRCVRSDLTALAEPYELIWSSNGINICESRPQLRGDQESGASVGTFVAQSGSGTTSNIACLMNTKANFCYMPNLDQIHTIIQIYSPKIYIHPKEEFLPSSVNWFFTNGALLYKKGEESNPVPIEPDGSNLPQGGSNDGMYWLDLPTDKTARERVKKGEIGSVTAYFHLKPMFGGTYTDLVIWLFYPFNGGSRAKVGIFNISLGKIGEHVGDWEHVTLRVSNFNGMLRKAYFSQHSSGVWVHVPNLEFQDGNKFVGYSSLHGHANYPRPGLVLQGTDFIGIRNDTSKSDKIWDTGKGYTIISGEYLGPAAIVEPTWLSYAREWGPKITYDIANEINRVAKFLPGKLRSSFMKIVKSLPGEVLGEEGPTGPKMKDHWHGDESLTTMGNRLSSSSPSALNIDSTFYLPSPLPTWPPGGGFATGTIDLGGLIVLEVTTVNKVWTTYKGGPGDRGATFFEPTGIPEGFSILGHYAQPNNRALFGSVLVGKDSSDGSNPALVRPTDYALVWSSQSSRIKQDSPGYIWAPIPPNGYNAVGLIVTTTPDKPSLDKVRCVRSDLTTTSEPDEWIWGPKKEVKANNFNIYKSRPNTRGDQASAVSIGTFTAQNSSGTPDSVPLLACLVNANSSFSSMPNLDQIHAIIQTYSPKIYFHPDEEFLPSSVDWFFTKGALLYKKGDESNPVSINSTGSNLHRGGSDDGSYWLDLPTDKQAGENLKKGDLGSATAYIHIKPMLGGTYTDLAIWLFYPFNGASRAKVGILSIPLGHIGEHVGDWEHLTLRVSNFNGMLKEVYFSQHSGGQWVRASDLEFQDGNKFVGYSSLHGHTNYPRPGLVLQGTNFIGIRNDTSKSDKIWDTGKGYTIVSGDYLGPGVIVEPPWLNYTRKWGPKITYDIANAIHSAAIRLPAKLRSFFLKIIKSLPNEILGQEGPAGPIMKDYWHGDER
;
A
#
# COMPACT_ATOMS: atom_id res chain seq x y z
N MET A 1 92.63 16.92 13.69
CA MET A 1 91.91 17.37 14.90
C MET A 1 90.49 17.75 14.49
N SER A 2 89.54 16.93 14.97
CA SER A 2 88.12 17.09 15.31
C SER A 2 87.20 18.23 14.78
N ASN A 3 86.09 17.80 14.17
CA ASN A 3 84.64 17.92 14.53
C ASN A 3 83.79 19.23 14.53
N CYS A 4 82.66 19.12 13.78
CA CYS A 4 81.22 19.42 14.06
C CYS A 4 80.55 20.84 13.91
N VAL A 5 79.68 21.00 12.87
CA VAL A 5 78.16 21.12 12.77
C VAL A 5 77.37 21.90 13.89
N PRO A 6 76.14 22.52 13.72
CA PRO A 6 75.05 22.51 12.66
C PRO A 6 74.46 23.89 12.17
N ILE A 7 73.86 24.06 10.96
CA ILE A 7 72.52 23.78 10.32
C ILE A 7 71.44 24.90 10.41
N SER A 8 70.99 25.39 9.23
CA SER A 8 69.64 25.95 8.94
C SER A 8 69.21 25.60 7.50
N CYS A 9 67.91 25.43 7.22
CA CYS A 9 67.38 24.90 5.95
C CYS A 9 66.27 25.82 5.36
N PRO A 10 66.24 26.13 4.04
CA PRO A 10 65.25 27.01 3.42
C PRO A 10 64.08 26.29 2.72
N SER A 11 63.00 27.05 2.55
CA SER A 11 61.67 26.71 2.03
C SER A 11 61.52 26.82 0.49
N CYS A 12 60.38 26.30 0.00
CA CYS A 12 59.77 26.39 -1.35
C CYS A 12 59.97 25.21 -2.31
N VAL A 13 58.98 24.29 -2.33
CA VAL A 13 58.58 23.54 -3.53
C VAL A 13 57.10 23.81 -3.81
N LYS A 14 56.81 24.38 -4.99
CA LYS A 14 55.47 24.63 -5.54
C LYS A 14 54.73 23.31 -5.76
N GLY A 15 53.69 23.05 -4.97
CA GLY A 15 52.73 21.98 -5.23
C GLY A 15 51.78 22.36 -6.36
N VAL A 16 51.91 21.71 -7.50
CA VAL A 16 50.96 21.80 -8.62
C VAL A 16 49.60 21.24 -8.16
N ARG A 17 48.60 22.12 -7.92
CA ARG A 17 47.20 21.72 -7.76
C ARG A 17 46.76 21.03 -9.06
N LYS A 18 46.58 19.70 -9.04
CA LYS A 18 45.84 18.99 -10.09
C LYS A 18 44.46 19.66 -10.20
N LYS A 19 44.14 20.26 -11.37
CA LYS A 19 42.79 20.77 -11.66
C LYS A 19 41.80 19.61 -11.45
N ALA A 20 40.87 19.78 -10.50
CA ALA A 20 39.74 18.88 -10.36
C ALA A 20 38.99 18.83 -11.70
N LYS A 21 38.55 17.63 -12.10
CA LYS A 21 37.74 17.45 -13.31
C LYS A 21 36.43 18.20 -13.09
N ALA A 22 36.09 19.15 -13.96
CA ALA A 22 34.84 19.91 -13.86
C ALA A 22 33.64 18.94 -13.83
N LEU A 23 32.77 19.08 -12.83
CA LEU A 23 31.56 18.30 -12.69
C LEU A 23 30.43 18.97 -13.50
N PRO A 24 29.45 18.20 -14.02
CA PRO A 24 28.28 18.78 -14.67
C PRO A 24 27.61 19.90 -13.84
N VAL A 25 27.45 19.68 -12.54
CA VAL A 25 26.87 20.65 -11.59
C VAL A 25 27.65 21.97 -11.46
N ASP A 26 28.91 22.02 -11.89
CA ASP A 26 29.71 23.26 -11.89
C ASP A 26 29.25 24.23 -12.99
N SER A 27 28.41 23.78 -13.91
CA SER A 27 27.79 24.58 -14.96
C SER A 27 26.29 24.75 -14.69
N SER A 28 25.77 25.96 -14.88
CA SER A 28 24.33 26.22 -14.83
C SER A 28 23.67 25.82 -16.15
N PHE A 29 22.51 25.18 -16.08
CA PHE A 29 21.70 24.92 -17.25
C PHE A 29 21.08 26.22 -17.78
N SER A 30 20.98 26.34 -19.10
CA SER A 30 20.22 27.39 -19.78
C SER A 30 19.39 26.75 -20.88
N PHE A 31 18.17 27.25 -21.06
CA PHE A 31 17.31 26.80 -22.14
C PHE A 31 17.93 27.11 -23.51
N PRO A 32 17.68 26.28 -24.54
CA PRO A 32 18.18 26.53 -25.90
C PRO A 32 17.69 27.85 -26.51
N SER A 33 16.54 28.35 -26.08
CA SER A 33 15.99 29.64 -26.47
C SER A 33 15.54 30.45 -25.25
N PRO A 34 15.60 31.78 -25.30
CA PRO A 34 15.13 32.61 -24.20
C PRO A 34 13.64 32.38 -23.95
N LEU A 35 13.23 32.52 -22.69
CA LEU A 35 11.81 32.53 -22.35
C LEU A 35 11.13 33.78 -22.94
N PRO A 36 9.87 33.69 -23.35
CA PRO A 36 9.13 34.82 -23.90
C PRO A 36 8.84 35.83 -22.79
N SER A 37 8.35 37.01 -23.20
CA SER A 37 7.48 37.77 -22.31
C SER A 37 6.13 37.08 -22.25
N TRP A 38 5.69 36.71 -21.05
CA TRP A 38 4.39 36.07 -20.86
C TRP A 38 3.26 37.06 -21.18
N PRO A 39 2.16 36.60 -21.83
CA PRO A 39 0.97 37.42 -22.00
C PRO A 39 0.46 37.98 -20.66
N PRO A 40 -0.21 39.15 -20.66
CA PRO A 40 -0.79 39.72 -19.46
C PRO A 40 -1.75 38.74 -18.76
N GLY A 41 -1.73 38.75 -17.42
CA GLY A 41 -2.58 37.90 -16.60
C GLY A 41 -2.53 38.30 -15.14
N ASN A 42 -3.28 37.59 -14.31
CA ASN A 42 -3.28 37.79 -12.86
C ASN A 42 -2.31 36.76 -12.26
N GLY A 43 -1.24 37.23 -11.61
CA GLY A 43 -0.37 36.45 -10.71
C GLY A 43 0.64 35.47 -11.34
N PHE A 44 0.34 34.80 -12.47
CA PHE A 44 1.30 33.88 -13.11
C PHE A 44 2.58 34.59 -13.57
N ALA A 45 3.73 33.97 -13.31
CA ALA A 45 5.06 34.46 -13.67
C ALA A 45 5.40 35.87 -13.14
N THR A 46 4.79 36.27 -12.02
CA THR A 46 5.05 37.57 -11.36
C THR A 46 6.21 37.55 -10.36
N GLY A 47 6.81 36.38 -10.12
CA GLY A 47 7.95 36.17 -9.22
C GLY A 47 7.58 35.83 -7.78
N THR A 48 6.34 36.05 -7.35
CA THR A 48 5.91 35.80 -5.96
C THR A 48 4.53 35.16 -5.87
N VAL A 49 4.32 34.36 -4.82
CA VAL A 49 3.03 33.73 -4.48
C VAL A 49 2.71 33.99 -3.01
N ASP A 50 1.48 34.38 -2.69
CA ASP A 50 1.02 34.56 -1.30
C ASP A 50 0.27 33.31 -0.81
N LEU A 51 0.80 32.68 0.25
CA LEU A 51 0.28 31.44 0.83
C LEU A 51 -0.69 31.66 2.00
N GLY A 52 -1.10 32.91 2.26
CA GLY A 52 -1.99 33.27 3.38
C GLY A 52 -1.32 34.14 4.43
N GLY A 53 -0.60 35.18 4.00
CA GLY A 53 0.17 36.06 4.89
C GLY A 53 1.67 35.76 4.88
N LEU A 54 2.09 34.69 4.22
CA LEU A 54 3.48 34.42 3.87
C LEU A 54 3.63 34.54 2.35
N ILE A 55 4.31 35.60 1.90
CA ILE A 55 4.67 35.75 0.49
C ILE A 55 5.95 34.95 0.26
N VAL A 56 5.94 34.04 -0.71
CA VAL A 56 7.12 33.29 -1.14
C VAL A 56 7.60 33.74 -2.51
N ALA A 57 8.91 33.68 -2.72
CA ALA A 57 9.57 33.92 -4.00
C ALA A 57 10.52 32.77 -4.31
N GLU A 58 10.68 32.47 -5.59
CA GLU A 58 11.59 31.43 -6.05
C GLU A 58 12.98 32.00 -6.37
N VAL A 59 14.02 31.44 -5.76
CA VAL A 59 15.43 31.84 -5.96
C VAL A 59 16.19 30.71 -6.66
N THR A 60 16.83 31.04 -7.79
CA THR A 60 17.60 30.09 -8.60
C THR A 60 19.10 30.40 -8.62
N ALA A 61 19.54 31.42 -7.89
CA ALA A 61 20.95 31.80 -7.78
C ALA A 61 21.55 31.24 -6.48
N PHE A 62 22.75 30.67 -6.59
CA PHE A 62 23.35 29.89 -5.50
C PHE A 62 24.85 30.12 -5.36
N ASN A 63 25.32 30.13 -4.12
CA ASN A 63 26.72 29.89 -3.79
C ASN A 63 26.89 28.42 -3.40
N LYS A 64 27.86 27.74 -4.01
CA LYS A 64 28.23 26.37 -3.61
C LYS A 64 28.92 26.41 -2.25
N VAL A 65 28.43 25.57 -1.32
CA VAL A 65 28.95 25.46 0.05
C VAL A 65 29.83 24.23 0.21
N TRP A 66 29.35 23.07 -0.20
CA TRP A 66 30.01 21.79 0.06
C TRP A 66 29.78 20.81 -1.10
N THR A 67 30.79 20.03 -1.46
CA THR A 67 30.70 19.01 -2.52
C THR A 67 31.33 17.69 -2.11
N THR A 68 30.58 16.61 -2.32
CA THR A 68 31.09 15.24 -2.31
C THR A 68 31.27 14.75 -3.74
N TYR A 69 32.26 13.90 -3.99
CA TYR A 69 32.62 13.40 -5.33
C TYR A 69 32.26 11.92 -5.55
N GLU A 70 31.60 11.30 -4.57
CA GLU A 70 31.16 9.90 -4.60
C GLU A 70 29.91 9.71 -3.74
N GLY A 71 29.20 8.60 -3.95
CA GLY A 71 27.86 8.35 -3.40
C GLY A 71 26.73 8.93 -4.24
N GLY A 72 25.48 8.52 -3.97
CA GLY A 72 24.30 8.95 -4.72
C GLY A 72 24.20 8.37 -6.16
N PRO A 73 23.27 8.90 -6.98
CA PRO A 73 23.08 8.48 -8.37
C PRO A 73 24.36 8.53 -9.20
N ASP A 74 24.61 7.49 -10.00
CA ASP A 74 25.84 7.29 -10.81
C ASP A 74 27.16 7.36 -10.03
N ASN A 75 27.10 7.28 -8.69
CA ASN A 75 28.24 7.51 -7.81
C ASN A 75 28.93 8.87 -8.07
N ALA A 76 28.18 9.88 -8.52
CA ALA A 76 28.72 11.18 -8.90
C ALA A 76 28.97 12.10 -7.70
N GLY A 77 28.44 11.77 -6.52
CA GLY A 77 28.36 12.65 -5.37
C GLY A 77 27.27 13.71 -5.52
N ALA A 78 27.25 14.66 -4.59
CA ALA A 78 26.31 15.77 -4.60
C ALA A 78 26.95 17.09 -4.16
N SER A 79 26.33 18.19 -4.56
CA SER A 79 26.71 19.54 -4.21
C SER A 79 25.58 20.21 -3.43
N PHE A 80 25.96 20.97 -2.40
CA PHE A 80 25.07 21.70 -1.52
C PHE A 80 25.31 23.20 -1.66
N PHE A 81 24.23 23.96 -1.59
CA PHE A 81 24.18 25.33 -2.06
C PHE A 81 23.39 26.23 -1.11
N GLU A 82 23.93 27.41 -0.85
CA GLU A 82 23.24 28.50 -0.16
C GLU A 82 22.60 29.43 -1.20
N PRO A 83 21.31 29.77 -1.08
CA PRO A 83 20.68 30.71 -1.99
C PRO A 83 21.25 32.12 -1.81
N VAL A 84 21.40 32.85 -2.92
CA VAL A 84 21.90 34.23 -2.95
C VAL A 84 21.03 35.12 -3.81
N GLY A 85 21.20 36.45 -3.68
CA GLY A 85 20.33 37.42 -4.38
C GLY A 85 18.91 37.42 -3.81
N ILE A 86 18.78 37.26 -2.49
CA ILE A 86 17.49 37.22 -1.81
C ILE A 86 16.77 38.57 -1.98
N PRO A 87 15.51 38.60 -2.45
CA PRO A 87 14.78 39.86 -2.61
C PRO A 87 14.60 40.62 -1.29
N GLU A 88 14.46 41.94 -1.37
CA GLU A 88 14.34 42.78 -0.18
C GLU A 88 13.13 42.40 0.69
N GLY A 89 13.40 42.17 1.99
CA GLY A 89 12.40 41.75 2.98
C GLY A 89 12.11 40.23 2.99
N PHE A 90 12.73 39.43 2.13
CA PHE A 90 12.61 37.98 2.15
C PHE A 90 13.71 37.34 3.01
N SER A 91 13.40 36.17 3.57
CA SER A 91 14.25 35.36 4.43
C SER A 91 14.47 33.97 3.84
N ILE A 92 15.68 33.42 4.04
CA ILE A 92 16.02 32.06 3.60
C ILE A 92 15.26 31.04 4.44
N LEU A 93 14.70 30.02 3.79
CA LEU A 93 13.98 28.92 4.43
C LEU A 93 14.82 27.62 4.51
N GLY A 94 15.88 27.50 3.71
CA GLY A 94 16.82 26.38 3.74
C GLY A 94 17.82 26.42 2.57
N HIS A 95 18.77 25.49 2.58
CA HIS A 95 19.75 25.27 1.52
C HIS A 95 19.24 24.31 0.45
N TYR A 96 19.82 24.40 -0.74
CA TYR A 96 19.57 23.51 -1.88
C TYR A 96 20.63 22.41 -1.98
N ALA A 97 20.25 21.25 -2.53
CA ALA A 97 21.19 20.19 -2.87
C ALA A 97 20.78 19.49 -4.17
N GLN A 98 21.77 19.04 -4.95
CA GLN A 98 21.51 18.19 -6.13
C GLN A 98 22.65 17.21 -6.40
N PRO A 99 22.38 16.10 -7.12
CA PRO A 99 23.43 15.22 -7.61
C PRO A 99 24.37 15.93 -8.58
N ASN A 100 25.64 15.51 -8.60
CA ASN A 100 26.65 16.11 -9.46
C ASN A 100 26.58 15.65 -10.93
N ASN A 101 25.76 14.65 -11.25
CA ASN A 101 25.65 14.06 -12.59
C ASN A 101 24.84 14.92 -13.59
N ARG A 102 24.33 16.08 -13.17
CA ARG A 102 23.57 17.02 -14.01
C ARG A 102 24.00 18.48 -13.79
N ALA A 103 23.77 19.32 -14.79
CA ALA A 103 23.97 20.76 -14.68
C ALA A 103 23.13 21.38 -13.56
N LEU A 104 23.60 22.47 -12.95
CA LEU A 104 22.87 23.20 -11.90
C LEU A 104 21.60 23.82 -12.47
N PHE A 105 20.47 23.36 -11.96
CA PHE A 105 19.14 23.87 -12.32
C PHE A 105 18.20 23.85 -11.11
N GLY A 106 18.75 24.27 -9.97
CA GLY A 106 18.06 24.28 -8.69
C GLY A 106 17.14 25.48 -8.50
N TRP A 107 16.31 25.39 -7.48
CA TRP A 107 15.48 26.48 -6.97
C TRP A 107 15.19 26.22 -5.49
N VAL A 108 14.99 27.28 -4.72
CA VAL A 108 14.43 27.22 -3.37
C VAL A 108 13.44 28.36 -3.18
N LEU A 109 12.45 28.17 -2.30
CA LEU A 109 11.58 29.25 -1.86
C LEU A 109 12.23 30.03 -0.72
N VAL A 110 12.09 31.35 -0.79
CA VAL A 110 12.34 32.29 0.30
C VAL A 110 11.04 32.95 0.72
N GLY A 111 10.89 33.28 2.00
CA GLY A 111 9.64 33.77 2.57
C GLY A 111 9.72 35.20 3.08
N LYS A 112 8.65 35.97 2.90
CA LYS A 112 8.45 37.32 3.44
C LYS A 112 7.15 37.35 4.23
N ASP A 113 7.26 37.80 5.47
CA ASP A 113 6.12 38.01 6.34
C ASP A 113 5.38 39.30 5.98
N VAL A 114 4.05 39.23 5.89
CA VAL A 114 3.19 40.40 5.64
C VAL A 114 2.06 40.55 6.66
N THR A 115 2.10 39.83 7.79
CA THR A 115 1.11 39.97 8.88
C THR A 115 1.47 41.09 9.87
N GLU A 116 0.47 41.58 10.60
CA GLU A 116 0.67 42.57 11.66
C GLU A 116 1.49 41.98 12.84
N CYS A 117 2.32 42.80 13.48
CA CYS A 117 3.42 42.40 14.38
C CYS A 117 3.07 41.51 15.60
N SER A 118 1.78 41.26 15.89
CA SER A 118 1.35 40.44 17.03
C SER A 118 1.45 38.92 16.78
N ASN A 119 1.50 38.48 15.51
CA ASN A 119 1.61 37.06 15.16
C ASN A 119 2.32 36.86 13.81
N PRO A 120 3.66 36.97 13.77
CA PRO A 120 4.42 36.87 12.52
C PRO A 120 4.30 35.47 11.89
N THR A 121 4.42 35.38 10.57
CA THR A 121 4.44 34.08 9.86
C THR A 121 5.82 33.43 9.87
N LEU A 122 6.87 34.23 10.14
CA LEU A 122 8.26 33.79 10.18
C LEU A 122 8.92 34.11 11.52
N ALA A 123 9.68 33.16 12.05
CA ALA A 123 10.47 33.36 13.26
C ALA A 123 11.88 32.79 13.12
N PRO A 124 12.91 33.39 13.74
CA PRO A 124 14.22 32.75 13.81
C PRO A 124 14.13 31.46 14.66
N PRO A 125 14.92 30.42 14.33
CA PRO A 125 15.05 29.24 15.17
C PRO A 125 15.58 29.60 16.57
N MET A 126 15.37 28.71 17.54
CA MET A 126 15.92 28.83 18.89
C MET A 126 17.36 28.36 18.97
N ASP A 127 17.70 27.35 18.19
CA ASP A 127 19.03 26.74 18.11
C ASP A 127 19.16 25.96 16.79
N TYR A 128 20.32 25.31 16.59
CA TYR A 128 20.53 24.31 15.55
C TYR A 128 21.03 22.99 16.14
N ASP A 129 20.39 21.91 15.69
CA ASP A 129 20.81 20.53 15.99
C ASP A 129 21.69 20.01 14.84
N LEU A 130 22.87 19.47 15.18
CA LEU A 130 23.74 18.84 14.18
C LEU A 130 23.14 17.48 13.78
N VAL A 131 22.72 17.36 12.52
CA VAL A 131 22.15 16.14 11.98
C VAL A 131 23.23 15.16 11.58
N TRP A 132 24.26 15.65 10.88
CA TRP A 132 25.33 14.81 10.36
C TRP A 132 26.57 15.61 9.97
N THR A 133 27.73 14.97 10.02
CA THR A 133 29.01 15.53 9.55
C THR A 133 29.81 14.53 8.73
N SER A 134 30.50 15.02 7.71
CA SER A 134 31.37 14.20 6.87
C SER A 134 32.77 14.00 7.43
N THR A 135 33.12 14.64 8.56
CA THR A 135 34.48 14.62 9.16
C THR A 135 35.04 13.20 9.34
N TYR A 136 34.18 12.25 9.71
CA TYR A 136 34.56 10.85 9.97
C TYR A 136 34.09 9.88 8.89
N SER A 137 33.50 10.40 7.80
CA SER A 137 32.78 9.58 6.81
C SER A 137 33.69 8.87 5.80
N GLY A 138 34.94 9.35 5.64
CA GLY A 138 35.88 8.84 4.63
C GLY A 138 35.50 9.16 3.18
N VAL A 139 34.45 9.97 2.95
CA VAL A 139 33.97 10.36 1.63
C VAL A 139 34.96 11.31 0.95
N LYS A 140 35.21 11.11 -0.35
CA LYS A 140 35.91 12.11 -1.17
C LYS A 140 35.09 13.39 -1.30
N GLN A 141 35.65 14.49 -0.82
CA GLN A 141 34.98 15.79 -0.73
C GLN A 141 35.99 16.94 -0.80
N ASP A 142 35.51 18.17 -0.99
CA ASP A 142 36.35 19.38 -1.01
C ASP A 142 36.73 19.88 0.40
N SER A 143 35.84 19.70 1.36
CA SER A 143 35.95 20.09 2.76
C SER A 143 35.00 19.26 3.63
N PRO A 144 35.18 19.21 4.97
CA PRO A 144 34.17 18.64 5.85
C PRO A 144 32.86 19.43 5.76
N GLY A 145 31.75 18.74 5.56
CA GLY A 145 30.40 19.30 5.56
C GLY A 145 29.67 18.98 6.87
N TYR A 146 28.87 19.92 7.33
CA TYR A 146 28.03 19.81 8.52
C TYR A 146 26.60 20.19 8.15
N ILE A 147 25.64 19.31 8.44
CA ILE A 147 24.23 19.51 8.13
C ILE A 147 23.49 19.81 9.44
N TRP A 148 22.80 20.94 9.47
CA TRP A 148 22.14 21.48 10.66
C TRP A 148 20.63 21.56 10.46
N ALA A 149 19.88 21.04 11.42
CA ALA A 149 18.43 21.20 11.53
C ALA A 149 18.13 22.43 12.39
N PRO A 150 17.39 23.43 11.90
CA PRO A 150 16.89 24.52 12.74
C PRO A 150 15.90 23.99 13.78
N SER A 151 16.11 24.30 15.06
CA SER A 151 15.20 23.95 16.16
C SER A 151 14.12 25.03 16.26
N PRO A 152 12.85 24.75 15.87
CA PRO A 152 11.81 25.78 15.80
C PRO A 152 11.27 26.16 17.19
N ARG A 153 10.62 27.33 17.28
CA ARG A 153 9.83 27.75 18.44
C ARG A 153 8.48 27.03 18.46
N ASN A 154 7.83 26.93 19.62
CA ASN A 154 6.47 26.41 19.72
C ASN A 154 5.52 27.16 18.77
N GLY A 155 4.73 26.42 18.00
CA GLY A 155 3.84 26.97 16.96
C GLY A 155 4.52 27.29 15.62
N TYR A 156 5.78 26.90 15.44
CA TYR A 156 6.52 26.99 14.18
C TYR A 156 7.13 25.63 13.83
N ASN A 157 7.40 25.44 12.54
CA ASN A 157 8.09 24.27 12.01
C ASN A 157 9.29 24.71 11.16
N SER A 158 10.35 23.90 11.17
CA SER A 158 11.44 24.05 10.21
C SER A 158 11.02 23.48 8.85
N VAL A 159 11.43 24.13 7.77
CA VAL A 159 11.06 23.75 6.39
C VAL A 159 12.29 23.48 5.51
N GLY A 160 13.49 23.44 6.11
CA GLY A 160 14.74 23.22 5.41
C GLY A 160 15.95 23.12 6.34
N PHE A 161 17.04 22.58 5.82
CA PHE A 161 18.32 22.45 6.52
C PHE A 161 19.32 23.50 6.07
N ILE A 162 20.37 23.70 6.87
CA ILE A 162 21.55 24.49 6.53
C ILE A 162 22.76 23.58 6.42
N VAL A 163 23.67 23.91 5.51
CA VAL A 163 24.98 23.25 5.39
C VAL A 163 26.08 24.26 5.66
N THR A 164 27.09 23.86 6.43
CA THR A 164 28.31 24.64 6.68
C THR A 164 29.56 23.79 6.46
N THR A 165 30.72 24.44 6.37
CA THR A 165 32.04 23.78 6.24
C THR A 165 32.87 23.81 7.52
N THR A 166 32.32 24.37 8.61
CA THR A 166 32.92 24.42 9.94
C THR A 166 31.97 23.83 10.97
N PRO A 167 32.49 23.29 12.09
CA PRO A 167 31.66 22.71 13.16
C PRO A 167 30.90 23.75 13.99
N ASP A 168 31.12 25.05 13.74
CA ASP A 168 30.45 26.13 14.44
C ASP A 168 28.96 26.17 14.03
N LYS A 169 28.09 26.36 15.03
CA LYS A 169 26.66 26.53 14.79
C LYS A 169 26.40 27.73 13.87
N PRO A 170 25.48 27.61 12.89
CA PRO A 170 25.09 28.75 12.08
C PRO A 170 24.46 29.87 12.93
N PRO A 171 24.54 31.14 12.50
CA PRO A 171 23.82 32.22 13.16
C PRO A 171 22.28 32.02 13.09
N LEU A 172 21.55 32.41 14.15
CA LEU A 172 20.09 32.21 14.24
C LEU A 172 19.33 33.03 13.20
N GLU A 173 19.91 34.14 12.74
CA GLU A 173 19.32 34.98 11.71
C GLU A 173 19.39 34.37 10.31
N LYS A 174 20.18 33.31 10.10
CA LYS A 174 20.50 32.75 8.77
C LYS A 174 19.28 32.16 8.06
N VAL A 175 18.35 31.53 8.79
CA VAL A 175 17.07 31.03 8.24
C VAL A 175 15.89 31.41 9.12
N ARG A 176 14.68 31.20 8.60
CA ARG A 176 13.43 31.33 9.36
C ARG A 176 12.65 30.02 9.38
N CYS A 177 12.07 29.72 10.53
CA CYS A 177 11.02 28.74 10.69
C CYS A 177 9.66 29.37 10.34
N VAL A 178 8.71 28.55 9.92
CA VAL A 178 7.41 28.97 9.42
C VAL A 178 6.32 28.59 10.42
N ARG A 179 5.35 29.48 10.64
CA ARG A 179 4.23 29.22 11.56
C ARG A 179 3.48 27.95 11.15
N SER A 180 3.13 27.11 12.12
CA SER A 180 2.70 25.73 11.86
C SER A 180 1.43 25.60 11.00
N ASP A 181 0.52 26.57 11.05
CA ASP A 181 -0.70 26.64 10.23
C ASP A 181 -0.42 26.88 8.73
N LEU A 182 0.78 27.36 8.40
CA LEU A 182 1.27 27.54 7.02
C LEU A 182 2.21 26.42 6.59
N THR A 183 2.19 25.28 7.29
CA THR A 183 3.05 24.13 6.99
C THR A 183 2.26 22.84 6.82
N ALA A 184 2.79 21.94 5.99
CA ALA A 184 2.24 20.62 5.70
C ALA A 184 3.28 19.53 5.98
N LEU A 185 2.85 18.28 6.21
CA LEU A 185 3.76 17.15 6.37
C LEU A 185 4.57 16.93 5.09
N ALA A 186 5.87 16.69 5.26
CA ALA A 186 6.79 16.39 4.17
C ALA A 186 7.19 14.92 4.15
N GLU A 187 7.44 14.39 2.97
CA GLU A 187 8.03 13.07 2.76
C GLU A 187 9.31 13.18 1.89
N PRO A 188 10.29 12.27 2.08
CA PRO A 188 11.42 12.13 1.17
C PRO A 188 10.93 11.61 -0.20
N TYR A 189 11.43 12.20 -1.29
CA TYR A 189 11.01 11.84 -2.66
C TYR A 189 12.11 11.20 -3.50
N GLU A 190 13.00 12.01 -4.10
CA GLU A 190 14.08 11.54 -4.96
C GLU A 190 15.41 11.55 -4.19
N LEU A 191 16.18 10.46 -4.29
CA LEU A 191 17.51 10.39 -3.65
C LEU A 191 18.47 11.36 -4.35
N ILE A 192 18.97 12.34 -3.60
CA ILE A 192 20.02 13.26 -4.04
C ILE A 192 21.39 12.62 -3.78
N TRP A 193 21.59 12.13 -2.56
CA TRP A 193 22.87 11.60 -2.13
C TRP A 193 22.74 10.63 -0.96
N SER A 194 23.61 9.63 -0.89
CA SER A 194 23.68 8.72 0.25
C SER A 194 25.13 8.38 0.55
N SER A 195 25.49 8.39 1.83
CA SER A 195 26.79 7.90 2.29
C SER A 195 26.75 7.54 3.77
N ASN A 196 27.47 6.47 4.18
CA ASN A 196 27.77 6.07 5.56
C ASN A 196 26.87 6.70 6.64
N GLY A 197 25.63 6.19 6.75
CA GLY A 197 24.69 6.59 7.79
C GLY A 197 23.89 7.86 7.52
N ILE A 198 23.83 8.38 6.29
CA ILE A 198 22.88 9.42 5.90
C ILE A 198 22.32 9.22 4.47
N ASN A 199 21.02 9.50 4.30
CA ASN A 199 20.38 9.71 3.01
C ASN A 199 19.88 11.16 2.92
N ILE A 200 20.20 11.81 1.81
CA ILE A 200 19.70 13.14 1.44
C ILE A 200 18.75 12.97 0.28
N CYS A 201 17.50 13.37 0.48
CA CYS A 201 16.43 13.25 -0.52
C CYS A 201 15.79 14.62 -0.79
N GLU A 202 15.22 14.82 -1.98
CA GLU A 202 14.32 15.96 -2.23
C GLU A 202 13.12 15.89 -1.28
N SER A 203 12.64 17.05 -0.81
CA SER A 203 11.44 17.16 0.03
C SER A 203 10.19 17.46 -0.81
N ARG A 204 9.06 16.80 -0.48
CA ARG A 204 7.75 17.14 -1.05
C ARG A 204 6.62 16.94 -0.05
N PRO A 205 5.44 17.57 -0.27
CA PRO A 205 4.26 17.32 0.55
C PRO A 205 3.78 15.86 0.47
N GLN A 206 3.31 15.32 1.59
CA GLN A 206 2.76 13.95 1.66
C GLN A 206 1.42 13.83 0.92
N LEU A 207 0.48 14.74 1.20
CA LEU A 207 -0.77 14.88 0.45
C LEU A 207 -0.54 15.72 -0.79
N ARG A 208 -0.99 15.23 -1.95
CA ARG A 208 -0.77 15.83 -3.26
C ARG A 208 -1.88 15.46 -4.23
N GLY A 209 -2.18 16.38 -5.12
CA GLY A 209 -3.26 16.29 -6.08
C GLY A 209 -3.66 17.70 -6.49
N ASP A 210 -4.59 17.80 -7.43
CA ASP A 210 -5.12 19.07 -7.92
C ASP A 210 -5.96 19.84 -6.88
N GLN A 211 -6.46 19.17 -5.85
CA GLN A 211 -7.21 19.78 -4.74
C GLN A 211 -6.37 20.01 -3.46
N GLU A 212 -5.08 19.68 -3.48
CA GLU A 212 -4.23 19.69 -2.28
C GLU A 212 -3.44 21.00 -2.13
N SER A 213 -3.25 21.43 -0.88
CA SER A 213 -2.69 22.76 -0.56
C SER A 213 -1.18 22.78 -0.27
N GLY A 214 -0.52 21.64 -0.11
CA GLY A 214 0.89 21.57 0.26
C GLY A 214 1.83 22.04 -0.86
N ALA A 215 2.89 22.78 -0.53
CA ALA A 215 3.90 23.28 -1.48
C ALA A 215 5.33 22.91 -1.05
N SER A 216 6.15 22.43 -1.99
CA SER A 216 7.57 22.13 -1.72
C SER A 216 8.39 23.42 -1.66
N VAL A 217 9.36 23.45 -0.75
CA VAL A 217 10.28 24.58 -0.55
C VAL A 217 11.49 24.49 -1.49
N GLY A 218 11.68 23.36 -2.18
CA GLY A 218 12.88 23.09 -2.98
C GLY A 218 14.11 22.69 -2.16
N THR A 219 13.94 22.42 -0.86
CA THR A 219 15.00 21.97 0.05
C THR A 219 15.08 20.44 0.09
N PHE A 220 16.01 19.90 0.87
CA PHE A 220 16.22 18.46 1.03
C PHE A 220 15.83 17.97 2.43
N VAL A 221 15.53 16.67 2.57
CA VAL A 221 15.40 15.96 3.84
C VAL A 221 16.70 15.20 4.11
N ALA A 222 17.22 15.28 5.34
CA ALA A 222 18.32 14.44 5.82
C ALA A 222 17.79 13.32 6.73
N GLN A 223 18.07 12.07 6.36
CA GLN A 223 17.70 10.87 7.12
C GLN A 223 18.96 10.17 7.63
N SER A 224 19.14 10.13 8.94
CA SER A 224 20.25 9.37 9.53
C SER A 224 19.99 7.86 9.39
N GLY A 225 21.05 7.06 9.27
CA GLY A 225 21.00 5.60 9.16
C GLY A 225 20.41 4.90 10.38
N SER A 226 20.13 5.63 11.46
CA SER A 226 19.33 5.22 12.61
C SER A 226 17.82 5.26 12.35
N GLY A 227 17.33 5.71 11.19
CA GLY A 227 15.89 5.78 10.86
C GLY A 227 15.15 6.96 11.49
N THR A 228 15.85 7.87 12.19
CA THR A 228 15.29 9.14 12.65
C THR A 228 15.25 10.13 11.49
N THR A 229 14.06 10.42 10.99
CA THR A 229 13.83 11.58 10.11
C THR A 229 13.95 12.84 10.94
N SER A 230 14.78 13.80 10.50
CA SER A 230 14.72 15.14 11.07
C SER A 230 13.42 15.79 10.57
N ASN A 231 12.51 16.15 11.50
CA ASN A 231 11.18 16.68 11.21
C ASN A 231 11.27 18.05 10.50
N ILE A 232 11.32 18.04 9.16
CA ILE A 232 11.04 19.23 8.35
C ILE A 232 9.67 19.14 7.72
N ALA A 233 9.02 20.29 7.58
CA ALA A 233 7.71 20.44 6.97
C ALA A 233 7.84 21.04 5.56
N CYS A 234 6.81 20.84 4.75
CA CYS A 234 6.57 21.63 3.54
C CYS A 234 5.72 22.86 3.88
N LEU A 235 5.52 23.76 2.92
CA LEU A 235 4.61 24.88 3.09
C LEU A 235 3.16 24.46 2.80
N MET A 236 2.19 25.26 3.24
CA MET A 236 0.78 25.09 2.92
C MET A 236 0.21 26.39 2.37
N ASN A 237 -0.50 26.32 1.24
CA ASN A 237 -1.26 27.43 0.71
C ASN A 237 -2.66 27.47 1.35
N THR A 238 -2.89 28.43 2.23
CA THR A 238 -4.17 28.58 2.95
C THR A 238 -5.18 29.49 2.25
N LYS A 239 -4.78 30.19 1.16
CA LYS A 239 -5.69 31.10 0.44
C LYS A 239 -6.67 30.39 -0.50
N ALA A 240 -6.41 29.14 -0.86
CA ALA A 240 -7.20 28.35 -1.81
C ALA A 240 -7.56 29.10 -3.12
N ASN A 241 -6.79 30.13 -3.49
CA ASN A 241 -7.07 30.95 -4.67
C ASN A 241 -6.02 30.71 -5.75
N PHE A 242 -6.48 30.18 -6.88
CA PHE A 242 -5.64 29.84 -8.04
C PHE A 242 -5.27 31.08 -8.89
N CYS A 243 -5.20 32.26 -8.27
CA CYS A 243 -4.89 33.51 -8.97
C CYS A 243 -3.44 33.61 -9.45
N TYR A 244 -2.60 32.60 -9.22
CA TYR A 244 -1.23 32.49 -9.74
C TYR A 244 -1.12 31.44 -10.86
N MET A 245 -2.22 30.75 -11.18
CA MET A 245 -2.27 29.83 -12.32
C MET A 245 -2.30 30.63 -13.64
N PRO A 246 -1.76 30.07 -14.73
CA PRO A 246 -1.76 30.74 -16.02
C PRO A 246 -3.18 30.87 -16.59
N ASN A 247 -3.49 32.01 -17.21
CA ASN A 247 -4.71 32.15 -18.00
C ASN A 247 -4.59 31.47 -19.38
N LEU A 248 -5.67 31.44 -20.16
CA LEU A 248 -5.68 30.77 -21.48
C LEU A 248 -4.58 31.27 -22.43
N ASP A 249 -4.35 32.57 -22.54
CA ASP A 249 -3.29 33.13 -23.40
C ASP A 249 -1.89 32.66 -22.96
N GLN A 250 -1.66 32.64 -21.66
CA GLN A 250 -0.42 32.14 -21.06
C GLN A 250 -0.27 30.64 -21.29
N ILE A 251 -1.35 29.84 -21.16
CA ILE A 251 -1.34 28.40 -21.46
C ILE A 251 -1.00 28.15 -22.92
N HIS A 252 -1.64 28.85 -23.86
CA HIS A 252 -1.31 28.73 -25.29
C HIS A 252 0.17 29.03 -25.54
N THR A 253 0.72 30.04 -24.85
CA THR A 253 2.15 30.38 -24.92
C THR A 253 3.04 29.26 -24.38
N ILE A 254 2.71 28.69 -23.21
CA ILE A 254 3.40 27.53 -22.61
C ILE A 254 3.43 26.35 -23.58
N ILE A 255 2.28 26.02 -24.19
CA ILE A 255 2.13 24.94 -25.19
C ILE A 255 3.04 25.21 -26.39
N GLN A 256 3.04 26.42 -26.95
CA GLN A 256 3.90 26.73 -28.09
C GLN A 256 5.39 26.57 -27.81
N ILE A 257 5.81 26.79 -26.56
CA ILE A 257 7.23 26.81 -26.18
C ILE A 257 7.74 25.44 -25.77
N TYR A 258 6.96 24.71 -24.97
CA TYR A 258 7.45 23.50 -24.30
C TYR A 258 6.86 22.20 -24.85
N SER A 259 5.78 22.24 -25.65
CA SER A 259 5.13 21.01 -26.10
C SER A 259 6.09 20.06 -26.83
N PRO A 260 6.11 18.78 -26.45
CA PRO A 260 7.06 17.84 -27.01
C PRO A 260 6.76 17.49 -28.45
N LYS A 261 7.84 17.15 -29.18
CA LYS A 261 7.76 16.42 -30.44
C LYS A 261 7.91 14.92 -30.15
N ILE A 262 6.88 14.15 -30.46
CA ILE A 262 6.89 12.70 -30.24
C ILE A 262 7.34 12.02 -31.52
N TYR A 263 8.50 11.37 -31.46
CA TYR A 263 8.96 10.45 -32.50
C TYR A 263 8.24 9.12 -32.38
N ILE A 264 7.57 8.73 -33.45
CA ILE A 264 6.94 7.42 -33.56
C ILE A 264 7.94 6.47 -34.20
N HIS A 265 8.09 5.26 -33.69
CA HIS A 265 9.08 4.31 -34.20
C HIS A 265 8.96 4.12 -35.73
N PRO A 266 10.06 4.06 -36.51
CA PRO A 266 9.99 4.01 -37.98
C PRO A 266 9.24 2.79 -38.52
N LYS A 267 9.29 1.67 -37.79
CA LYS A 267 8.56 0.43 -38.10
C LYS A 267 7.11 0.41 -37.55
N GLU A 268 6.63 1.49 -36.96
CA GLU A 268 5.26 1.54 -36.45
C GLU A 268 4.25 1.49 -37.60
N GLU A 269 3.29 0.59 -37.48
CA GLU A 269 2.20 0.39 -38.42
C GLU A 269 0.90 1.03 -37.92
N PHE A 270 0.77 1.21 -36.60
CA PHE A 270 -0.41 1.76 -35.93
C PHE A 270 -0.13 3.19 -35.47
N LEU A 271 -0.47 4.16 -36.30
CA LEU A 271 -0.22 5.57 -36.05
C LEU A 271 -1.31 6.18 -35.15
N PRO A 272 -1.02 7.29 -34.45
CA PRO A 272 -2.03 8.02 -33.69
C PRO A 272 -3.06 8.69 -34.60
N SER A 273 -4.15 9.16 -33.99
CA SER A 273 -5.18 9.96 -34.66
C SER A 273 -5.89 10.87 -33.66
N SER A 274 -6.82 11.72 -34.10
CA SER A 274 -7.79 12.33 -33.18
C SER A 274 -8.95 11.39 -32.85
N VAL A 275 -9.57 11.58 -31.69
CA VAL A 275 -10.79 10.89 -31.27
C VAL A 275 -11.92 11.16 -32.27
N ASN A 276 -12.05 12.41 -32.71
CA ASN A 276 -13.01 12.79 -33.75
C ASN A 276 -12.79 12.03 -35.06
N TRP A 277 -11.53 11.89 -35.51
CA TRP A 277 -11.22 11.08 -36.68
C TRP A 277 -11.62 9.62 -36.46
N PHE A 278 -11.29 9.04 -35.30
CA PHE A 278 -11.65 7.66 -34.97
C PHE A 278 -13.17 7.41 -35.01
N PHE A 279 -13.96 8.29 -34.41
CA PHE A 279 -15.43 8.20 -34.42
C PHE A 279 -16.00 8.34 -35.84
N THR A 280 -15.62 9.40 -36.55
CA THR A 280 -16.11 9.67 -37.92
C THR A 280 -15.68 8.64 -38.96
N ASN A 281 -14.65 7.83 -38.66
CA ASN A 281 -14.13 6.81 -39.57
C ASN A 281 -14.66 5.40 -39.29
N GLY A 282 -15.72 5.28 -38.51
CA GLY A 282 -16.51 4.06 -38.36
C GLY A 282 -16.25 3.29 -37.08
N ALA A 283 -15.70 3.91 -36.04
CA ALA A 283 -15.75 3.34 -34.69
C ALA A 283 -17.20 3.21 -34.23
N LEU A 284 -17.48 2.15 -33.48
CA LEU A 284 -18.83 1.75 -33.11
C LEU A 284 -18.94 1.57 -31.60
N LEU A 285 -20.10 1.94 -31.06
CA LEU A 285 -20.52 1.66 -29.69
C LEU A 285 -21.24 0.32 -29.64
N TYR A 286 -20.72 -0.58 -28.84
CA TYR A 286 -21.31 -1.88 -28.55
C TYR A 286 -22.02 -1.86 -27.20
N LYS A 287 -23.04 -2.72 -27.08
CA LYS A 287 -23.82 -2.92 -25.86
C LYS A 287 -23.95 -4.41 -25.59
N LYS A 288 -23.72 -4.80 -24.34
CA LYS A 288 -23.87 -6.18 -23.86
C LYS A 288 -25.29 -6.69 -24.09
N GLY A 289 -25.43 -7.84 -24.75
CA GLY A 289 -26.71 -8.44 -25.15
C GLY A 289 -27.28 -7.95 -26.49
N GLU A 290 -26.62 -6.98 -27.15
CA GLU A 290 -27.00 -6.44 -28.46
C GLU A 290 -25.79 -6.37 -29.42
N GLU A 291 -24.82 -7.28 -29.27
CA GLU A 291 -23.51 -7.21 -29.96
C GLU A 291 -23.59 -7.31 -31.48
N SER A 292 -24.69 -7.85 -32.02
CA SER A 292 -24.94 -7.93 -33.46
C SER A 292 -25.40 -6.60 -34.07
N ASN A 293 -25.80 -5.61 -33.25
CA ASN A 293 -26.35 -4.33 -33.70
C ASN A 293 -25.60 -3.13 -33.08
N PRO A 294 -24.28 -2.98 -33.31
CA PRO A 294 -23.53 -1.85 -32.78
C PRO A 294 -23.91 -0.54 -33.47
N VAL A 295 -23.80 0.59 -32.75
CA VAL A 295 -24.27 1.91 -33.19
C VAL A 295 -23.08 2.81 -33.56
N PRO A 296 -23.13 3.59 -34.66
CA PRO A 296 -22.13 4.60 -34.98
C PRO A 296 -21.96 5.62 -33.85
N ILE A 297 -20.72 6.03 -33.58
CA ILE A 297 -20.43 7.06 -32.57
C ILE A 297 -20.48 8.43 -33.24
N GLU A 298 -21.16 9.39 -32.61
CA GLU A 298 -21.19 10.78 -33.07
C GLU A 298 -19.79 11.43 -32.97
N PRO A 299 -19.44 12.41 -33.82
CA PRO A 299 -18.08 12.98 -33.88
C PRO A 299 -17.54 13.52 -32.54
N ASP A 300 -18.41 14.07 -31.70
CA ASP A 300 -18.11 14.56 -30.35
C ASP A 300 -18.30 13.50 -29.25
N GLY A 301 -18.87 12.35 -29.59
CA GLY A 301 -19.26 11.30 -28.66
C GLY A 301 -20.51 11.64 -27.84
N SER A 302 -21.36 12.56 -28.31
CA SER A 302 -22.59 12.98 -27.61
C SER A 302 -23.61 11.85 -27.40
N ASN A 303 -23.56 10.81 -28.23
CA ASN A 303 -24.37 9.60 -28.07
C ASN A 303 -23.73 8.51 -27.19
N LEU A 304 -22.55 8.77 -26.60
CA LEU A 304 -21.93 7.87 -25.64
C LEU A 304 -22.62 7.97 -24.26
N PRO A 305 -22.76 6.87 -23.51
CA PRO A 305 -23.22 6.90 -22.12
C PRO A 305 -22.38 7.87 -21.26
N GLN A 306 -23.04 8.85 -20.65
CA GLN A 306 -22.41 9.87 -19.82
C GLN A 306 -22.48 9.50 -18.33
N GLY A 307 -21.36 9.63 -17.60
CA GLY A 307 -21.30 9.41 -16.15
C GLY A 307 -21.36 7.94 -15.70
N GLY A 308 -21.28 7.70 -14.38
CA GLY A 308 -21.23 6.36 -13.77
C GLY A 308 -19.85 5.70 -13.79
N SER A 309 -19.73 4.51 -13.18
CA SER A 309 -18.51 3.68 -13.21
C SER A 309 -18.53 2.70 -14.39
N ASN A 310 -17.39 2.09 -14.71
CA ASN A 310 -17.35 0.99 -15.68
C ASN A 310 -18.22 -0.18 -15.17
N ASP A 311 -19.37 -0.40 -15.82
CA ASP A 311 -20.37 -1.42 -15.50
C ASP A 311 -20.29 -2.62 -16.46
N GLY A 312 -19.36 -2.60 -17.42
CA GLY A 312 -19.21 -3.63 -18.45
C GLY A 312 -20.39 -3.72 -19.43
N MET A 313 -21.28 -2.74 -19.46
CA MET A 313 -22.46 -2.74 -20.34
C MET A 313 -22.17 -2.24 -21.75
N TYR A 314 -21.18 -1.36 -21.91
CA TYR A 314 -20.82 -0.74 -23.18
C TYR A 314 -19.31 -0.77 -23.41
N TRP A 315 -18.90 -0.91 -24.67
CA TRP A 315 -17.50 -0.73 -25.10
C TRP A 315 -17.43 -0.15 -26.51
N LEU A 316 -16.31 0.46 -26.86
CA LEU A 316 -16.04 0.88 -28.24
C LEU A 316 -15.27 -0.23 -28.98
N ASP A 317 -15.52 -0.41 -30.27
CA ASP A 317 -14.66 -1.24 -31.13
C ASP A 317 -14.56 -0.63 -32.54
N LEU A 318 -13.62 -1.17 -33.31
CA LEU A 318 -13.37 -0.85 -34.70
C LEU A 318 -14.57 -1.23 -35.61
N PRO A 319 -14.64 -0.67 -36.83
CA PRO A 319 -15.70 -1.01 -37.79
C PRO A 319 -15.85 -2.52 -38.04
N THR A 320 -17.07 -2.95 -38.36
CA THR A 320 -17.37 -4.36 -38.70
C THR A 320 -16.86 -4.76 -40.08
N ASP A 321 -16.80 -3.82 -41.04
CA ASP A 321 -16.19 -4.05 -42.35
C ASP A 321 -14.66 -4.27 -42.19
N LYS A 322 -14.15 -5.36 -42.77
CA LYS A 322 -12.74 -5.76 -42.61
C LYS A 322 -11.77 -4.73 -43.20
N THR A 323 -12.12 -4.10 -44.31
CA THR A 323 -11.24 -3.13 -44.99
C THR A 323 -11.19 -1.84 -44.19
N ALA A 324 -12.35 -1.36 -43.72
CA ALA A 324 -12.45 -0.23 -42.83
C ALA A 324 -11.75 -0.49 -41.49
N ARG A 325 -11.91 -1.67 -40.90
CA ARG A 325 -11.25 -2.09 -39.65
C ARG A 325 -9.73 -1.95 -39.75
N GLU A 326 -9.12 -2.51 -40.79
CA GLU A 326 -7.66 -2.46 -40.97
C GLU A 326 -7.17 -1.04 -41.30
N ARG A 327 -7.99 -0.23 -41.99
CA ARG A 327 -7.68 1.20 -42.21
C ARG A 327 -7.71 1.99 -40.91
N VAL A 328 -8.74 1.82 -40.07
CA VAL A 328 -8.89 2.55 -38.80
C VAL A 328 -7.79 2.16 -37.80
N LYS A 329 -7.40 0.88 -37.73
CA LYS A 329 -6.27 0.44 -36.91
C LYS A 329 -4.97 1.17 -37.22
N LYS A 330 -4.69 1.42 -38.50
CA LYS A 330 -3.46 2.12 -38.93
C LYS A 330 -3.40 3.56 -38.46
N GLY A 331 -4.54 4.15 -38.06
CA GLY A 331 -4.64 5.55 -37.70
C GLY A 331 -4.31 6.50 -38.84
N GLU A 332 -4.20 7.78 -38.50
CA GLU A 332 -3.96 8.85 -39.47
C GLU A 332 -3.19 9.98 -38.77
N ILE A 333 -1.87 9.96 -38.93
CA ILE A 333 -0.98 10.92 -38.27
C ILE A 333 -1.29 12.37 -38.68
N GLY A 334 -1.86 12.60 -39.89
CA GLY A 334 -2.29 13.93 -40.31
C GLY A 334 -3.51 14.47 -39.55
N SER A 335 -4.26 13.62 -38.87
CA SER A 335 -5.50 13.96 -38.14
C SER A 335 -5.31 14.18 -36.64
N VAL A 336 -4.08 14.03 -36.14
CA VAL A 336 -3.77 13.96 -34.72
C VAL A 336 -4.19 15.21 -33.95
N THR A 337 -4.63 15.02 -32.72
CA THR A 337 -4.95 16.10 -31.78
C THR A 337 -4.42 15.72 -30.41
N ALA A 338 -3.57 16.57 -29.82
CA ALA A 338 -3.08 16.39 -28.46
C ALA A 338 -4.09 17.02 -27.48
N TYR A 339 -4.45 16.30 -26.41
CA TYR A 339 -5.46 16.79 -25.48
C TYR A 339 -4.81 17.22 -24.16
N PHE A 340 -4.88 18.52 -23.86
CA PHE A 340 -4.25 19.12 -22.70
C PHE A 340 -5.22 19.15 -21.52
N HIS A 341 -4.80 18.58 -20.39
CA HIS A 341 -5.45 18.69 -19.10
C HIS A 341 -4.55 19.47 -18.15
N LEU A 342 -5.09 20.53 -17.53
CA LEU A 342 -4.36 21.45 -16.68
C LEU A 342 -4.67 21.20 -15.20
N LYS A 343 -3.64 20.89 -14.40
CA LYS A 343 -3.77 20.62 -12.97
C LYS A 343 -3.03 21.68 -12.14
N PRO A 344 -3.69 22.36 -11.18
CA PRO A 344 -2.98 23.11 -10.15
C PRO A 344 -2.24 22.16 -9.22
N MET A 345 -0.91 22.20 -9.18
CA MET A 345 -0.12 21.28 -8.39
C MET A 345 0.64 22.00 -7.27
N PHE A 346 0.85 21.27 -6.17
CA PHE A 346 1.56 21.75 -4.98
C PHE A 346 1.03 23.09 -4.45
N GLY A 347 -0.25 23.12 -4.07
CA GLY A 347 -0.90 24.34 -3.58
C GLY A 347 -0.96 25.45 -4.63
N GLY A 348 -0.98 25.11 -5.92
CA GLY A 348 -1.00 26.07 -7.02
C GLY A 348 0.33 26.81 -7.25
N THR A 349 1.44 26.33 -6.70
CA THR A 349 2.79 26.85 -7.00
C THR A 349 3.35 26.31 -8.32
N TYR A 350 2.75 25.23 -8.83
CA TYR A 350 3.04 24.64 -10.13
C TYR A 350 1.77 24.43 -10.94
N THR A 351 1.92 24.46 -12.26
CA THR A 351 0.90 23.99 -13.20
C THR A 351 1.44 22.76 -13.90
N ASP A 352 0.72 21.64 -13.76
CA ASP A 352 0.98 20.46 -14.59
C ASP A 352 0.10 20.51 -15.84
N LEU A 353 0.72 20.37 -17.01
CA LEU A 353 0.02 20.22 -18.28
C LEU A 353 0.18 18.77 -18.75
N VAL A 354 -0.85 17.97 -18.53
CA VAL A 354 -0.92 16.57 -18.96
C VAL A 354 -1.34 16.53 -20.43
N ILE A 355 -0.52 15.92 -21.27
CA ILE A 355 -0.72 15.83 -22.72
C ILE A 355 -1.14 14.40 -23.05
N TRP A 356 -2.42 14.20 -23.30
CA TRP A 356 -2.97 12.90 -23.67
C TRP A 356 -2.84 12.64 -25.16
N LEU A 357 -2.36 11.45 -25.49
CA LEU A 357 -2.05 10.97 -26.83
C LEU A 357 -2.92 9.76 -27.14
N PHE A 358 -3.68 9.83 -28.23
CA PHE A 358 -4.66 8.80 -28.60
C PHE A 358 -4.20 7.98 -29.80
N TYR A 359 -4.31 6.66 -29.66
CA TYR A 359 -4.01 5.69 -30.70
C TYR A 359 -5.25 4.80 -30.92
N PRO A 360 -5.83 4.74 -32.14
CA PRO A 360 -6.98 3.89 -32.43
C PRO A 360 -6.77 2.42 -32.09
N PHE A 361 -5.53 1.96 -32.21
CA PHE A 361 -5.13 0.59 -31.95
C PHE A 361 -3.65 0.57 -31.56
N ASN A 362 -3.27 -0.36 -30.68
CA ASN A 362 -1.87 -0.65 -30.39
C ASN A 362 -1.52 -2.07 -30.90
N GLY A 363 -0.25 -2.28 -31.25
CA GLY A 363 0.19 -3.55 -31.81
C GLY A 363 0.45 -4.61 -30.74
N GLY A 364 0.60 -5.87 -31.16
CA GLY A 364 0.96 -6.96 -30.25
C GLY A 364 2.33 -6.78 -29.60
N SER A 365 2.40 -7.08 -28.30
CA SER A 365 3.60 -6.97 -27.48
C SER A 365 4.75 -7.86 -27.96
N ARG A 366 5.98 -7.44 -27.65
CA ARG A 366 7.21 -8.16 -28.01
C ARG A 366 8.05 -8.41 -26.77
N ALA A 367 8.74 -9.54 -26.72
CA ALA A 367 9.60 -9.92 -25.59
C ALA A 367 11.03 -10.25 -26.06
N LYS A 368 12.00 -10.00 -25.18
CA LYS A 368 13.38 -10.46 -25.31
C LYS A 368 13.60 -11.59 -24.30
N VAL A 369 14.15 -12.71 -24.73
CA VAL A 369 14.53 -13.83 -23.86
C VAL A 369 15.93 -14.29 -24.24
N GLY A 370 16.91 -13.79 -23.51
CA GLY A 370 18.32 -13.95 -23.83
C GLY A 370 18.69 -13.26 -25.15
N ILE A 371 19.13 -14.05 -26.14
CA ILE A 371 19.45 -13.56 -27.49
C ILE A 371 18.25 -13.57 -28.44
N PHE A 372 17.11 -14.09 -28.02
CA PHE A 372 15.93 -14.22 -28.87
C PHE A 372 14.99 -13.02 -28.72
N ASN A 373 14.49 -12.52 -29.85
CA ASN A 373 13.43 -11.52 -29.93
C ASN A 373 12.15 -12.20 -30.42
N ILE A 374 11.07 -12.02 -29.67
CA ILE A 374 9.89 -12.87 -29.76
C ILE A 374 8.66 -11.96 -29.89
N SER A 375 7.85 -12.18 -30.93
CA SER A 375 6.50 -11.61 -31.00
C SER A 375 5.57 -12.42 -30.10
N LEU A 376 4.73 -11.74 -29.32
CA LEU A 376 3.71 -12.39 -28.48
C LEU A 376 2.38 -12.59 -29.22
N GLY A 377 2.40 -12.50 -30.56
CA GLY A 377 1.19 -12.60 -31.37
C GLY A 377 0.28 -11.42 -31.08
N LYS A 378 -0.95 -11.72 -30.65
CA LYS A 378 -1.97 -10.70 -30.34
C LYS A 378 -1.95 -10.21 -28.88
N ILE A 379 -1.09 -10.77 -28.03
CA ILE A 379 -1.05 -10.42 -26.61
C ILE A 379 -0.64 -8.94 -26.48
N GLY A 380 -1.44 -8.17 -25.74
CA GLY A 380 -1.27 -6.72 -25.54
C GLY A 380 -1.81 -5.84 -26.66
N GLU A 381 -2.56 -6.39 -27.62
CA GLU A 381 -3.35 -5.59 -28.58
C GLU A 381 -4.63 -5.06 -27.91
N HIS A 382 -4.95 -3.81 -28.19
CA HIS A 382 -6.05 -3.03 -27.63
C HIS A 382 -6.56 -2.04 -28.67
N VAL A 383 -7.86 -1.77 -28.61
CA VAL A 383 -8.50 -0.69 -29.36
C VAL A 383 -8.63 0.51 -28.42
N GLY A 384 -8.32 1.71 -28.93
CA GLY A 384 -8.46 2.96 -28.18
C GLY A 384 -7.44 3.12 -27.05
N ASP A 385 -6.16 3.07 -27.40
CA ASP A 385 -5.03 3.19 -26.46
C ASP A 385 -4.69 4.66 -26.14
N TRP A 386 -4.39 4.91 -24.86
CA TRP A 386 -4.20 6.24 -24.28
C TRP A 386 -2.89 6.33 -23.49
N GLU A 387 -1.97 7.14 -23.99
CA GLU A 387 -0.69 7.44 -23.37
C GLU A 387 -0.59 8.93 -23.01
N HIS A 388 0.35 9.34 -22.16
CA HIS A 388 0.52 10.76 -21.85
C HIS A 388 1.96 11.20 -21.53
N VAL A 389 2.18 12.50 -21.68
CA VAL A 389 3.39 13.19 -21.21
C VAL A 389 2.94 14.35 -20.34
N THR A 390 3.50 14.54 -19.14
CA THR A 390 3.15 15.69 -18.28
C THR A 390 4.29 16.70 -18.23
N LEU A 391 3.98 17.98 -18.38
CA LEU A 391 4.89 19.11 -18.17
C LEU A 391 4.66 19.69 -16.78
N ARG A 392 5.71 19.90 -15.97
CA ARG A 392 5.59 20.64 -14.70
C ARG A 392 6.21 22.02 -14.80
N VAL A 393 5.36 23.05 -14.76
CA VAL A 393 5.74 24.47 -14.97
C VAL A 393 5.63 25.25 -13.67
N SER A 394 6.66 26.01 -13.30
CA SER A 394 6.65 26.89 -12.13
C SER A 394 5.74 28.09 -12.36
N ASN A 395 4.80 28.35 -11.45
CA ASN A 395 3.92 29.52 -11.55
C ASN A 395 4.63 30.83 -11.15
N PHE A 396 5.84 30.76 -10.59
CA PHE A 396 6.63 31.95 -10.24
C PHE A 396 7.24 32.65 -11.45
N ASN A 397 7.66 31.89 -12.47
CA ASN A 397 8.42 32.41 -13.61
C ASN A 397 8.09 31.75 -14.96
N GLY A 398 7.22 30.74 -14.98
CA GLY A 398 6.85 29.98 -16.18
C GLY A 398 7.94 29.03 -16.68
N MET A 399 8.96 28.73 -15.86
CA MET A 399 9.99 27.77 -16.23
C MET A 399 9.47 26.33 -16.15
N LEU A 400 9.70 25.56 -17.21
CA LEU A 400 9.59 24.10 -17.14
C LEU A 400 10.62 23.57 -16.15
N ARG A 401 10.22 22.70 -15.21
CA ARG A 401 11.11 22.05 -14.23
C ARG A 401 11.48 20.64 -14.61
N LYS A 402 10.47 19.87 -14.98
CA LYS A 402 10.61 18.46 -15.36
C LYS A 402 9.46 18.05 -16.26
N ALA A 403 9.67 16.98 -17.01
CA ALA A 403 8.63 16.34 -17.81
C ALA A 403 8.51 14.87 -17.42
N TYR A 404 7.29 14.37 -17.33
CA TYR A 404 6.97 12.97 -17.06
C TYR A 404 6.66 12.25 -18.36
N PHE A 405 7.22 11.05 -18.54
CA PHE A 405 6.95 10.20 -19.69
C PHE A 405 6.22 8.93 -19.21
N SER A 406 4.96 8.74 -19.64
CA SER A 406 4.19 7.53 -19.32
C SER A 406 4.81 6.30 -19.97
N GLN A 407 4.92 5.23 -19.20
CA GLN A 407 5.45 3.92 -19.60
C GLN A 407 4.47 2.85 -19.12
N HIS A 408 3.35 2.71 -19.83
CA HIS A 408 2.23 1.85 -19.43
C HIS A 408 1.58 2.40 -18.13
N SER A 409 1.42 1.58 -17.08
CA SER A 409 0.76 1.95 -15.82
C SER A 409 1.61 2.80 -14.85
N SER A 410 2.81 3.21 -15.24
CA SER A 410 3.71 4.06 -14.44
C SER A 410 4.66 4.83 -15.38
N GLY A 411 5.64 5.56 -14.88
CA GLY A 411 6.55 6.30 -15.76
C GLY A 411 7.71 6.96 -15.04
N VAL A 412 8.35 7.91 -15.70
CA VAL A 412 9.57 8.56 -15.21
C VAL A 412 9.51 10.08 -15.35
N TRP A 413 9.82 10.78 -14.27
CA TRP A 413 10.11 12.20 -14.28
C TRP A 413 11.55 12.46 -14.74
N VAL A 414 11.72 13.35 -15.70
CA VAL A 414 13.02 13.76 -16.24
C VAL A 414 13.21 15.25 -16.00
N HIS A 415 14.26 15.59 -15.26
CA HIS A 415 14.65 16.98 -15.02
C HIS A 415 15.11 17.63 -16.32
N VAL A 416 14.77 18.90 -16.49
CA VAL A 416 15.01 19.68 -17.71
C VAL A 416 16.44 19.59 -18.28
N PRO A 417 17.52 19.64 -17.49
CA PRO A 417 18.88 19.50 -18.02
C PRO A 417 19.16 18.18 -18.76
N ASN A 418 18.34 17.14 -18.51
CA ASN A 418 18.49 15.82 -19.10
C ASN A 418 17.53 15.58 -20.27
N LEU A 419 16.62 16.51 -20.56
CA LEU A 419 15.75 16.47 -21.73
C LEU A 419 16.56 16.72 -23.01
N GLU A 420 16.11 16.12 -24.10
CA GLU A 420 16.62 16.41 -25.44
C GLU A 420 15.74 17.46 -26.10
N PHE A 421 16.32 18.61 -26.42
CA PHE A 421 15.61 19.74 -27.03
C PHE A 421 15.73 19.77 -28.55
N GLN A 422 14.68 20.26 -29.20
CA GLN A 422 14.59 20.45 -30.64
C GLN A 422 13.68 21.65 -30.95
N ASP A 423 14.09 22.51 -31.87
CA ASP A 423 13.33 23.70 -32.30
C ASP A 423 12.99 24.64 -31.14
N GLY A 424 14.05 25.14 -30.50
CA GLY A 424 13.97 26.03 -29.33
C GLY A 424 13.79 25.24 -28.05
N ASN A 425 12.76 25.59 -27.26
CA ASN A 425 12.51 25.01 -25.93
C ASN A 425 11.57 23.81 -25.95
N LYS A 426 11.15 23.35 -27.13
CA LYS A 426 10.42 22.10 -27.27
C LYS A 426 11.39 20.94 -27.04
N PHE A 427 10.98 19.94 -26.28
CA PHE A 427 11.76 18.72 -26.11
C PHE A 427 11.19 17.58 -26.95
N VAL A 428 11.90 16.46 -26.98
CA VAL A 428 11.48 15.29 -27.75
C VAL A 428 11.11 14.14 -26.82
N GLY A 429 10.10 13.38 -27.23
CA GLY A 429 9.74 12.09 -26.65
C GLY A 429 9.76 11.02 -27.73
N TYR A 430 9.85 9.77 -27.30
CA TYR A 430 9.92 8.62 -28.19
C TYR A 430 8.85 7.61 -27.80
N SER A 431 7.90 7.39 -28.70
CA SER A 431 6.84 6.39 -28.53
C SER A 431 7.37 5.02 -28.96
N SER A 432 7.15 4.00 -28.12
CA SER A 432 7.64 2.65 -28.35
C SER A 432 6.86 1.93 -29.45
N LEU A 433 7.56 1.08 -30.21
CA LEU A 433 6.95 0.25 -31.24
C LEU A 433 5.86 -0.65 -30.64
N HIS A 434 4.67 -0.61 -31.23
CA HIS A 434 3.42 -1.30 -30.89
C HIS A 434 2.81 -0.92 -29.55
N GLY A 435 3.61 -0.74 -28.50
CA GLY A 435 3.12 -0.47 -27.15
C GLY A 435 2.91 1.01 -26.82
N HIS A 436 3.37 1.92 -27.68
CA HIS A 436 3.20 3.38 -27.62
C HIS A 436 3.68 4.14 -26.37
N ALA A 437 4.06 3.45 -25.29
CA ALA A 437 4.75 4.00 -24.13
C ALA A 437 5.84 5.02 -24.52
N ASN A 438 5.89 6.12 -23.79
CA ASN A 438 6.75 7.26 -24.06
C ASN A 438 8.07 7.18 -23.26
N TYR A 439 9.16 7.51 -23.94
CA TYR A 439 10.51 7.51 -23.36
C TYR A 439 11.25 8.80 -23.69
N PRO A 440 12.17 9.26 -22.82
CA PRO A 440 12.95 10.47 -23.05
C PRO A 440 14.14 10.27 -24.00
N ARG A 441 14.48 9.02 -24.34
CA ARG A 441 15.64 8.66 -25.17
C ARG A 441 15.27 7.53 -26.14
N PRO A 442 15.88 7.49 -27.33
CA PRO A 442 15.71 6.37 -28.24
C PRO A 442 16.53 5.16 -27.75
N GLY A 443 16.09 3.96 -28.11
CA GLY A 443 16.76 2.71 -27.77
C GLY A 443 15.78 1.62 -27.33
N LEU A 444 16.35 0.51 -26.84
CA LEU A 444 15.58 -0.58 -26.26
C LEU A 444 15.49 -0.39 -24.74
N VAL A 445 14.27 -0.27 -24.24
CA VAL A 445 13.99 -0.41 -22.81
C VAL A 445 13.32 -1.76 -22.56
N LEU A 446 13.84 -2.53 -21.61
CA LEU A 446 13.28 -3.82 -21.22
C LEU A 446 12.51 -3.70 -19.92
N GLN A 447 11.22 -4.02 -19.97
CA GLN A 447 10.39 -4.20 -18.78
C GLN A 447 10.57 -5.64 -18.27
N GLY A 448 11.49 -5.81 -17.33
CA GLY A 448 11.93 -7.09 -16.79
C GLY A 448 13.36 -7.03 -16.25
N THR A 449 14.23 -7.87 -16.77
CA THR A 449 15.68 -7.89 -16.50
C THR A 449 16.45 -7.59 -17.78
N ASP A 450 17.73 -7.22 -17.68
CA ASP A 450 18.61 -6.95 -18.83
C ASP A 450 18.68 -8.09 -19.86
N PHE A 451 18.41 -9.32 -19.40
CA PHE A 451 18.44 -10.53 -20.22
C PHE A 451 17.04 -10.95 -20.70
N ILE A 452 15.98 -10.59 -19.99
CA ILE A 452 14.64 -11.17 -20.14
C ILE A 452 13.56 -10.14 -19.78
N GLY A 453 12.71 -9.70 -20.72
CA GLY A 453 11.64 -8.72 -20.47
C GLY A 453 10.82 -8.32 -21.70
N ILE A 454 9.73 -7.55 -21.51
CA ILE A 454 8.98 -6.91 -22.61
C ILE A 454 9.85 -5.84 -23.26
N ARG A 455 9.81 -5.80 -24.59
CA ARG A 455 10.62 -4.88 -25.40
C ARG A 455 9.82 -3.62 -25.71
N ASN A 456 10.34 -2.50 -25.24
CA ASN A 456 9.93 -1.18 -25.70
C ASN A 456 11.04 -0.65 -26.59
N ASP A 457 10.90 -0.88 -27.90
CA ASP A 457 11.85 -0.42 -28.92
C ASP A 457 11.47 1.01 -29.36
N THR A 458 12.34 1.98 -29.15
CA THR A 458 12.15 3.39 -29.57
C THR A 458 13.26 3.83 -30.51
N SER A 459 12.94 4.71 -31.47
CA SER A 459 13.92 5.23 -32.44
C SER A 459 13.43 6.53 -33.04
N LYS A 460 14.36 7.38 -33.49
CA LYS A 460 14.04 8.50 -34.38
C LYS A 460 13.47 7.99 -35.71
N SER A 461 12.59 8.77 -36.30
CA SER A 461 11.98 8.55 -37.60
C SER A 461 11.56 9.88 -38.23
N ASP A 462 11.04 9.82 -39.45
CA ASP A 462 10.32 10.90 -40.13
C ASP A 462 8.86 11.04 -39.67
N LYS A 463 8.33 10.07 -38.91
CA LYS A 463 6.99 10.08 -38.31
C LYS A 463 7.02 10.86 -36.98
N ILE A 464 6.82 12.17 -37.07
CA ILE A 464 6.92 13.08 -35.92
C ILE A 464 5.57 13.74 -35.65
N TRP A 465 5.11 13.67 -34.40
CA TRP A 465 3.93 14.40 -33.93
C TRP A 465 4.36 15.60 -33.07
N ASP A 466 4.19 16.81 -33.60
CA ASP A 466 4.34 18.06 -32.82
C ASP A 466 3.05 18.35 -32.04
N THR A 467 3.05 18.04 -30.75
CA THR A 467 1.87 18.17 -29.87
C THR A 467 1.43 19.62 -29.66
N GLY A 468 2.24 20.60 -30.06
CA GLY A 468 1.89 22.02 -29.97
C GLY A 468 1.21 22.61 -31.21
N LYS A 469 1.04 21.86 -32.31
CA LYS A 469 0.46 22.38 -33.57
C LYS A 469 -1.01 21.99 -33.82
N GLY A 470 -1.47 20.88 -33.25
CA GLY A 470 -2.86 20.42 -33.33
C GLY A 470 -3.28 19.90 -31.97
N TYR A 471 -3.91 20.76 -31.17
CA TYR A 471 -4.25 20.45 -29.78
C TYR A 471 -5.58 21.07 -29.36
N THR A 472 -6.15 20.49 -28.31
CA THR A 472 -7.34 20.98 -27.62
C THR A 472 -7.08 20.98 -26.13
N ILE A 473 -7.47 22.04 -25.42
CA ILE A 473 -7.50 22.04 -23.96
C ILE A 473 -8.84 21.42 -23.54
N ILE A 474 -8.78 20.28 -22.87
CA ILE A 474 -9.96 19.46 -22.56
C ILE A 474 -10.43 19.57 -21.12
N SER A 475 -9.58 20.05 -20.20
CA SER A 475 -9.96 20.29 -18.81
C SER A 475 -8.97 21.23 -18.13
N GLY A 476 -9.46 21.98 -17.14
CA GLY A 476 -8.74 22.99 -16.39
C GLY A 476 -9.69 23.70 -15.44
N GLU A 477 -10.12 23.00 -14.39
CA GLU A 477 -11.24 23.39 -13.53
C GLU A 477 -11.15 24.83 -12.99
N TYR A 478 -9.95 25.31 -12.67
CA TYR A 478 -9.72 26.66 -12.15
C TYR A 478 -10.05 27.79 -13.15
N LEU A 479 -10.12 27.49 -14.45
CA LEU A 479 -10.53 28.46 -15.49
C LEU A 479 -12.06 28.56 -15.61
N GLY A 480 -12.79 27.59 -15.05
CA GLY A 480 -14.23 27.51 -15.09
C GLY A 480 -14.81 27.03 -16.44
N PRO A 481 -16.09 26.58 -16.44
CA PRO A 481 -16.74 25.96 -17.60
C PRO A 481 -17.02 26.94 -18.74
N ALA A 482 -16.97 28.26 -18.49
CA ALA A 482 -17.11 29.27 -19.53
C ALA A 482 -15.85 29.40 -20.42
N ALA A 483 -14.68 29.01 -19.90
CA ALA A 483 -13.41 29.10 -20.59
C ALA A 483 -13.07 27.81 -21.35
N ILE A 484 -13.38 26.65 -20.76
CA ILE A 484 -13.11 25.33 -21.35
C ILE A 484 -14.40 24.52 -21.35
N VAL A 485 -14.81 24.09 -22.54
CA VAL A 485 -15.91 23.13 -22.71
C VAL A 485 -15.30 21.74 -22.84
N GLU A 486 -15.49 20.91 -21.82
CA GLU A 486 -15.02 19.52 -21.85
C GLU A 486 -15.74 18.75 -22.98
N PRO A 487 -15.03 17.96 -23.80
CA PRO A 487 -15.68 17.18 -24.83
C PRO A 487 -16.51 16.05 -24.22
N THR A 488 -17.66 15.73 -24.82
CA THR A 488 -18.61 14.74 -24.28
C THR A 488 -18.01 13.34 -24.12
N TRP A 489 -17.10 12.93 -25.00
CA TRP A 489 -16.41 11.64 -24.86
C TRP A 489 -15.50 11.57 -23.62
N LEU A 490 -15.07 12.69 -23.03
CA LEU A 490 -14.16 12.68 -21.88
C LEU A 490 -14.80 12.07 -20.63
N SER A 491 -16.13 12.18 -20.52
CA SER A 491 -16.92 11.62 -19.42
C SER A 491 -17.38 10.18 -19.68
N TYR A 492 -16.98 9.57 -20.81
CA TYR A 492 -17.26 8.17 -21.10
C TYR A 492 -16.36 7.26 -20.25
N ALA A 493 -16.96 6.70 -19.19
CA ALA A 493 -16.26 5.92 -18.17
C ALA A 493 -16.21 4.40 -18.45
N ARG A 494 -16.50 3.95 -19.67
CA ARG A 494 -16.48 2.53 -20.06
C ARG A 494 -15.29 2.21 -20.98
N GLU A 495 -15.18 0.96 -21.42
CA GLU A 495 -14.04 0.49 -22.20
C GLU A 495 -14.00 1.13 -23.61
N TRP A 496 -12.84 1.61 -24.03
CA TRP A 496 -12.55 2.13 -25.38
C TRP A 496 -12.18 1.02 -26.38
N GLY A 497 -12.13 -0.23 -25.92
CA GLY A 497 -11.88 -1.41 -26.72
C GLY A 497 -12.65 -2.61 -26.18
N PRO A 498 -12.89 -3.65 -27.00
CA PRO A 498 -13.52 -4.87 -26.51
C PRO A 498 -12.59 -5.62 -25.56
N LYS A 499 -13.17 -6.38 -24.63
CA LYS A 499 -12.45 -7.42 -23.89
C LYS A 499 -11.96 -8.50 -24.85
N ILE A 500 -10.65 -8.61 -25.05
CA ILE A 500 -10.08 -9.55 -26.02
C ILE A 500 -9.61 -10.84 -25.34
N THR A 501 -10.47 -11.86 -25.34
CA THR A 501 -10.09 -13.20 -24.90
C THR A 501 -9.36 -13.97 -26.00
N TYR A 502 -8.02 -13.90 -26.04
CA TYR A 502 -7.25 -14.86 -26.83
C TYR A 502 -7.16 -16.20 -26.09
N ASP A 503 -6.96 -17.30 -26.83
CA ASP A 503 -6.37 -18.49 -26.22
C ASP A 503 -4.89 -18.19 -25.97
N ILE A 504 -4.64 -17.43 -24.90
CA ILE A 504 -3.34 -17.01 -24.40
C ILE A 504 -2.44 -18.23 -24.27
N ALA A 505 -2.99 -19.39 -23.90
CA ALA A 505 -2.24 -20.64 -23.82
C ALA A 505 -1.77 -21.13 -25.19
N ASN A 506 -2.59 -21.02 -26.25
CA ASN A 506 -2.20 -21.38 -27.60
C ASN A 506 -1.16 -20.42 -28.20
N GLU A 507 -1.29 -19.10 -28.02
CA GLU A 507 -0.30 -18.14 -28.49
C GLU A 507 1.04 -18.28 -27.74
N ILE A 508 0.99 -18.39 -26.41
CA ILE A 508 2.17 -18.69 -25.59
C ILE A 508 2.78 -20.04 -25.99
N ASN A 509 1.97 -21.08 -26.23
CA ASN A 509 2.49 -22.40 -26.62
C ASN A 509 3.06 -22.43 -28.03
N ARG A 510 2.52 -21.67 -28.99
CA ARG A 510 3.10 -21.49 -30.33
C ARG A 510 4.51 -20.93 -30.22
N VAL A 511 4.67 -19.88 -29.42
CA VAL A 511 5.95 -19.21 -29.19
C VAL A 511 6.92 -20.08 -28.38
N ALA A 512 6.44 -20.72 -27.31
CA ALA A 512 7.24 -21.54 -26.41
C ALA A 512 7.80 -22.82 -27.06
N LYS A 513 7.23 -23.29 -28.19
CA LYS A 513 7.73 -24.45 -28.94
C LYS A 513 9.10 -24.21 -29.58
N PHE A 514 9.44 -22.96 -29.89
CA PHE A 514 10.71 -22.60 -30.55
C PHE A 514 11.82 -22.23 -29.56
N LEU A 515 11.55 -22.27 -28.26
CA LEU A 515 12.50 -21.92 -27.20
C LEU A 515 13.20 -23.15 -26.58
N PRO A 516 14.53 -23.13 -26.42
CA PRO A 516 15.26 -24.15 -25.67
C PRO A 516 14.74 -24.32 -24.23
N GLY A 517 14.78 -25.54 -23.67
CA GLY A 517 14.07 -25.90 -22.43
C GLY A 517 14.29 -24.97 -21.21
N LYS A 518 15.50 -24.43 -21.01
CA LYS A 518 15.80 -23.46 -19.93
C LYS A 518 15.23 -22.05 -20.21
N LEU A 519 15.12 -21.66 -21.48
CA LEU A 519 14.54 -20.38 -21.90
C LEU A 519 13.02 -20.43 -21.95
N ARG A 520 12.43 -21.61 -22.25
CA ARG A 520 10.99 -21.84 -22.19
C ARG A 520 10.43 -21.60 -20.77
N SER A 521 11.08 -22.12 -19.73
CA SER A 521 10.64 -21.89 -18.35
C SER A 521 10.79 -20.43 -17.92
N SER A 522 11.79 -19.73 -18.45
CA SER A 522 12.04 -18.31 -18.18
C SER A 522 11.04 -17.41 -18.91
N PHE A 523 10.70 -17.72 -20.15
CA PHE A 523 9.63 -17.07 -20.92
C PHE A 523 8.26 -17.21 -20.24
N MET A 524 7.93 -18.42 -19.76
CA MET A 524 6.68 -18.65 -19.01
C MET A 524 6.62 -17.88 -17.69
N LYS A 525 7.75 -17.48 -17.11
CA LYS A 525 7.77 -16.62 -15.92
C LYS A 525 7.46 -15.16 -16.24
N ILE A 526 7.94 -14.65 -17.39
CA ILE A 526 7.64 -13.27 -17.83
C ILE A 526 6.16 -13.11 -18.13
N VAL A 527 5.59 -14.01 -18.94
CA VAL A 527 4.19 -13.85 -19.36
C VAL A 527 3.25 -13.90 -18.16
N LYS A 528 3.62 -14.65 -17.11
CA LYS A 528 2.91 -14.68 -15.82
C LYS A 528 3.14 -13.47 -14.92
N SER A 529 4.14 -12.65 -15.23
CA SER A 529 4.41 -11.40 -14.52
C SER A 529 3.91 -10.16 -15.28
N LEU A 530 3.22 -10.34 -16.41
CA LEU A 530 2.59 -9.23 -17.13
C LEU A 530 1.28 -8.83 -16.43
N PRO A 531 0.96 -7.53 -16.37
CA PRO A 531 -0.34 -7.05 -15.89
C PRO A 531 -1.51 -7.65 -16.69
N GLY A 532 -2.69 -7.75 -16.07
CA GLY A 532 -3.91 -8.26 -16.71
C GLY A 532 -4.31 -7.48 -17.97
N GLU A 533 -4.01 -6.17 -17.99
CA GLU A 533 -4.14 -5.29 -19.16
C GLU A 533 -3.35 -5.84 -20.35
N VAL A 534 -2.05 -6.11 -20.18
CA VAL A 534 -1.19 -6.68 -21.23
C VAL A 534 -1.60 -8.11 -21.63
N LEU A 535 -2.30 -8.83 -20.75
CA LEU A 535 -2.79 -10.18 -21.00
C LEU A 535 -4.18 -10.23 -21.67
N GLY A 536 -4.81 -9.08 -21.94
CA GLY A 536 -6.07 -8.99 -22.69
C GLY A 536 -7.34 -9.19 -21.85
N GLU A 537 -7.30 -8.97 -20.54
CA GLU A 537 -8.45 -9.26 -19.68
C GLU A 537 -9.52 -8.16 -19.67
N GLU A 538 -9.21 -6.90 -19.99
CA GLU A 538 -10.15 -5.74 -20.07
C GLU A 538 -9.70 -4.72 -21.12
N GLY A 539 -10.63 -3.97 -21.72
CA GLY A 539 -10.30 -2.89 -22.67
C GLY A 539 -9.80 -1.62 -21.97
N PRO A 540 -8.98 -0.77 -22.62
CA PRO A 540 -8.49 0.45 -21.99
C PRO A 540 -9.64 1.41 -21.66
N THR A 541 -9.51 2.17 -20.57
CA THR A 541 -10.47 3.22 -20.19
C THR A 541 -9.97 4.61 -20.62
N GLY A 542 -10.90 5.57 -20.72
CA GLY A 542 -10.59 6.93 -21.12
C GLY A 542 -9.75 7.71 -20.10
N PRO A 543 -9.17 8.87 -20.49
CA PRO A 543 -8.26 9.66 -19.67
C PRO A 543 -8.76 9.97 -18.24
N LYS A 544 -10.03 10.36 -18.11
CA LYS A 544 -10.64 10.78 -16.83
C LYS A 544 -10.79 9.64 -15.81
N MET A 545 -10.65 8.39 -16.27
CA MET A 545 -10.73 7.19 -15.42
C MET A 545 -9.37 6.69 -14.93
N LYS A 546 -8.27 7.37 -15.29
CA LYS A 546 -6.92 7.00 -14.82
C LYS A 546 -6.65 7.64 -13.46
N ASP A 547 -6.01 6.91 -12.54
CA ASP A 547 -5.70 7.35 -11.17
C ASP A 547 -4.96 8.69 -11.10
N HIS A 548 -4.16 9.01 -12.12
CA HIS A 548 -3.36 10.22 -12.22
C HIS A 548 -4.11 11.42 -12.85
N TRP A 549 -5.41 11.29 -13.12
CA TRP A 549 -6.23 12.41 -13.56
C TRP A 549 -6.25 13.52 -12.49
N HIS A 550 -6.64 13.19 -11.26
CA HIS A 550 -6.61 14.15 -10.13
C HIS A 550 -5.31 14.06 -9.30
N GLY A 551 -4.61 12.92 -9.34
CA GLY A 551 -3.37 12.67 -8.59
C GLY A 551 -2.08 13.19 -9.25
N ASP A 552 -0.97 13.10 -8.51
CA ASP A 552 0.41 13.26 -9.03
C ASP A 552 0.85 11.99 -9.78
N GLU A 553 1.69 12.13 -10.80
CA GLU A 553 2.15 11.04 -11.66
C GLU A 553 2.98 9.98 -10.89
N SER A 554 2.73 8.70 -11.17
CA SER A 554 3.32 7.55 -10.46
C SER A 554 4.69 7.13 -11.03
N LEU A 555 5.66 6.83 -10.16
CA LEU A 555 7.00 6.40 -10.59
C LEU A 555 7.07 4.89 -10.87
N THR A 556 7.76 4.49 -11.95
CA THR A 556 8.17 3.09 -12.18
C THR A 556 9.10 2.62 -11.06
N THR A 557 8.71 1.58 -10.31
CA THR A 557 9.66 0.70 -9.60
C THR A 557 10.01 -0.49 -10.50
N MET A 558 10.61 -0.23 -11.67
CA MET A 558 11.12 -1.28 -12.54
C MET A 558 12.65 -1.39 -12.46
N GLY A 559 13.11 -2.40 -11.73
CA GLY A 559 14.03 -3.38 -12.31
C GLY A 559 15.41 -2.92 -12.78
N ASN A 560 16.12 -2.10 -12.00
CA ASN A 560 17.58 -2.22 -11.95
C ASN A 560 18.00 -2.55 -10.52
N ARG A 561 18.06 -3.86 -10.21
CA ARG A 561 19.00 -4.36 -9.20
C ARG A 561 20.41 -4.19 -9.75
N LEU A 562 20.88 -2.94 -9.83
CA LEU A 562 22.29 -2.69 -9.67
C LEU A 562 22.59 -3.02 -8.21
N SER A 563 23.38 -4.07 -8.02
CA SER A 563 23.96 -4.43 -6.74
C SER A 563 24.78 -3.25 -6.21
N SER A 564 24.13 -2.34 -5.48
CA SER A 564 24.77 -1.42 -4.56
C SER A 564 23.96 -1.44 -3.27
N SER A 565 24.65 -1.75 -2.19
CA SER A 565 24.08 -1.98 -0.88
C SER A 565 23.89 -0.67 -0.13
N SER A 566 22.72 -0.05 -0.23
CA SER A 566 22.14 0.81 0.81
C SER A 566 20.63 0.52 0.92
N PRO A 567 20.01 0.60 2.11
CA PRO A 567 18.63 0.15 2.32
C PRO A 567 17.65 1.14 1.69
N SER A 568 16.75 0.64 0.83
CA SER A 568 15.47 1.30 0.54
C SER A 568 14.79 1.65 1.87
N ALA A 569 14.14 2.81 1.98
CA ALA A 569 13.28 3.16 3.13
C ALA A 569 12.42 1.93 3.48
N LEU A 570 12.50 1.51 4.73
CA LEU A 570 11.78 0.33 5.18
C LEU A 570 10.35 0.77 5.46
N ASN A 571 9.37 -0.07 5.17
CA ASN A 571 7.97 0.28 5.44
C ASN A 571 7.76 0.66 6.92
N ILE A 572 8.54 0.04 7.83
CA ILE A 572 8.52 0.30 9.28
C ILE A 572 8.87 1.74 9.66
N ASP A 573 9.51 2.50 8.78
CA ASP A 573 9.87 3.90 9.00
C ASP A 573 8.65 4.84 8.86
N SER A 574 7.50 4.30 8.40
CA SER A 574 6.19 4.99 8.37
C SER A 574 5.27 4.47 9.47
N THR A 575 4.38 5.31 10.01
CA THR A 575 3.35 4.92 11.00
C THR A 575 1.99 4.83 10.32
N PHE A 576 1.23 3.77 10.58
CA PHE A 576 -0.13 3.63 10.08
C PHE A 576 -1.14 4.30 11.02
N TYR A 577 -2.12 4.98 10.43
CA TYR A 577 -3.30 5.51 11.10
C TYR A 577 -4.56 5.00 10.39
N LEU A 578 -5.64 4.80 11.16
CA LEU A 578 -6.94 4.50 10.56
C LEU A 578 -7.38 5.65 9.63
N PRO A 579 -8.12 5.36 8.55
CA PRO A 579 -8.55 6.38 7.58
C PRO A 579 -9.38 7.52 8.18
N SER A 580 -10.10 7.25 9.27
CA SER A 580 -10.86 8.25 10.01
C SER A 580 -10.49 8.22 11.49
N PRO A 581 -10.55 9.38 12.19
CA PRO A 581 -10.38 9.43 13.64
C PRO A 581 -11.35 8.49 14.37
N LEU A 582 -10.95 8.05 15.56
CA LEU A 582 -11.85 7.30 16.43
C LEU A 582 -13.05 8.17 16.82
N PRO A 583 -14.28 7.66 16.78
CA PRO A 583 -15.44 8.40 17.24
C PRO A 583 -15.40 8.59 18.75
N THR A 584 -16.19 9.53 19.26
CA THR A 584 -16.50 9.57 20.69
C THR A 584 -17.40 8.39 21.02
N TRP A 585 -16.91 7.46 21.84
CA TRP A 585 -17.68 6.30 22.25
C TRP A 585 -18.86 6.72 23.16
N PRO A 586 -20.02 6.05 23.07
CA PRO A 586 -21.10 6.22 24.03
C PRO A 586 -20.60 6.04 25.48
N PRO A 587 -21.24 6.71 26.46
CA PRO A 587 -20.85 6.57 27.86
C PRO A 587 -20.99 5.12 28.33
N GLY A 588 -20.06 4.68 29.18
CA GLY A 588 -20.00 3.31 29.69
C GLY A 588 -19.07 3.17 30.88
N GLY A 589 -18.69 1.93 31.19
CA GLY A 589 -17.79 1.58 32.28
C GLY A 589 -16.31 1.84 31.95
N GLY A 590 -15.52 0.77 31.86
CA GLY A 590 -14.07 0.86 31.67
C GLY A 590 -13.58 0.85 30.22
N PHE A 591 -14.47 0.63 29.23
CA PHE A 591 -14.09 0.61 27.81
C PHE A 591 -13.59 1.98 27.34
N ALA A 592 -12.49 1.97 26.58
CA ALA A 592 -11.86 3.15 25.99
C ALA A 592 -11.41 4.24 27.00
N THR A 593 -11.12 3.85 28.25
CA THR A 593 -10.68 4.78 29.31
C THR A 593 -9.16 4.97 29.38
N GLY A 594 -8.39 4.25 28.56
CA GLY A 594 -6.93 4.31 28.48
C GLY A 594 -6.19 3.36 29.42
N THR A 595 -6.81 2.88 30.51
CA THR A 595 -6.17 1.98 31.49
C THR A 595 -7.09 0.83 31.90
N ILE A 596 -6.52 -0.33 32.23
CA ILE A 596 -7.26 -1.50 32.70
C ILE A 596 -6.61 -2.03 33.98
N ASP A 597 -7.39 -2.32 35.02
CA ASP A 597 -6.90 -2.93 36.27
C ASP A 597 -7.03 -4.45 36.22
N LEU A 598 -5.89 -5.14 36.28
CA LEU A 598 -5.78 -6.59 36.24
C LEU A 598 -5.85 -7.26 37.63
N GLY A 599 -6.30 -6.52 38.67
CA GLY A 599 -6.40 -7.01 40.04
C GLY A 599 -5.20 -6.63 40.90
N GLY A 600 -4.83 -5.35 40.90
CA GLY A 600 -3.66 -4.82 41.62
C GLY A 600 -2.50 -4.39 40.70
N LEU A 601 -2.65 -4.60 39.39
CA LEU A 601 -1.74 -4.14 38.35
C LEU A 601 -2.55 -3.36 37.31
N ILE A 602 -2.40 -2.04 37.31
CA ILE A 602 -3.02 -1.17 36.30
C ILE A 602 -2.12 -1.17 35.07
N VAL A 603 -2.66 -1.56 33.92
CA VAL A 603 -1.94 -1.53 32.63
C VAL A 603 -2.44 -0.43 31.73
N LEU A 604 -1.53 0.08 30.89
CA LEU A 604 -1.80 1.11 29.88
C LEU A 604 -1.17 0.65 28.55
N GLU A 605 -1.92 0.80 27.46
CA GLU A 605 -1.44 0.53 26.11
C GLU A 605 -0.62 1.71 25.57
N VAL A 606 0.65 1.46 25.21
CA VAL A 606 1.55 2.48 24.62
C VAL A 606 1.78 2.17 23.14
N THR A 607 1.53 3.15 22.29
CA THR A 607 1.80 3.11 20.84
C THR A 607 3.02 3.95 20.43
N THR A 608 3.49 4.84 21.31
CA THR A 608 4.66 5.70 21.08
C THR A 608 5.94 4.98 21.47
N VAL A 609 6.81 4.76 20.49
CA VAL A 609 8.03 3.96 20.68
C VAL A 609 9.25 4.61 20.02
N ASN A 610 10.42 4.44 20.63
CA ASN A 610 11.70 4.83 20.05
C ASN A 610 12.40 3.60 19.48
N LYS A 611 12.93 3.74 18.26
CA LYS A 611 13.75 2.69 17.66
C LYS A 611 15.04 2.49 18.46
N VAL A 612 15.38 1.23 18.73
CA VAL A 612 16.61 0.82 19.43
C VAL A 612 17.58 0.10 18.49
N TRP A 613 17.10 -0.89 17.73
CA TRP A 613 17.94 -1.75 16.90
C TRP A 613 17.19 -2.22 15.65
N THR A 614 17.85 -2.22 14.49
CA THR A 614 17.29 -2.69 13.22
C THR A 614 18.20 -3.71 12.55
N THR A 615 17.59 -4.82 12.14
CA THR A 615 18.16 -5.76 11.19
C THR A 615 17.55 -5.53 9.80
N TYR A 616 18.30 -5.72 8.72
CA TYR A 616 17.87 -5.40 7.35
C TYR A 616 17.67 -6.64 6.46
N LYS A 617 17.86 -7.83 7.03
CA LYS A 617 17.71 -9.14 6.37
C LYS A 617 17.18 -10.16 7.36
N GLY A 618 16.62 -11.26 6.87
CA GLY A 618 15.89 -12.23 7.67
C GLY A 618 14.45 -11.81 7.96
N GLY A 619 13.68 -12.67 8.64
CA GLY A 619 12.27 -12.44 8.90
C GLY A 619 11.36 -12.46 7.66
N PRO A 620 10.08 -12.11 7.81
CA PRO A 620 9.12 -12.06 6.71
C PRO A 620 9.59 -11.14 5.57
N GLY A 621 9.55 -11.67 4.34
CA GLY A 621 9.95 -10.93 3.13
C GLY A 621 11.45 -10.62 3.01
N ASP A 622 12.30 -11.19 3.88
CA ASP A 622 13.75 -10.91 3.96
C ASP A 622 14.07 -9.42 4.15
N ARG A 623 13.19 -8.71 4.87
CA ARG A 623 13.33 -7.26 5.14
C ARG A 623 13.97 -6.94 6.50
N GLY A 624 14.19 -7.95 7.33
CA GLY A 624 14.62 -7.81 8.71
C GLY A 624 13.49 -7.35 9.64
N ALA A 625 13.85 -6.92 10.84
CA ALA A 625 12.94 -6.40 11.86
C ALA A 625 13.58 -5.25 12.64
N THR A 626 12.72 -4.42 13.24
CA THR A 626 13.12 -3.31 14.10
C THR A 626 12.55 -3.53 15.49
N PHE A 627 13.37 -3.20 16.48
CA PHE A 627 13.11 -3.35 17.90
C PHE A 627 13.05 -1.96 18.52
N PHE A 628 12.08 -1.77 19.39
CA PHE A 628 11.71 -0.47 19.92
C PHE A 628 11.55 -0.51 21.43
N GLU A 629 11.90 0.59 22.10
CA GLU A 629 11.56 0.83 23.49
C GLU A 629 10.30 1.71 23.57
N PRO A 630 9.38 1.45 24.50
CA PRO A 630 8.22 2.32 24.69
C PRO A 630 8.61 3.65 25.34
N THR A 631 7.94 4.72 24.93
CA THR A 631 8.26 6.11 25.30
C THR A 631 6.99 6.90 25.63
N GLY A 632 7.14 8.06 26.27
CA GLY A 632 5.99 8.85 26.73
C GLY A 632 5.23 8.17 27.88
N ILE A 633 5.94 7.42 28.72
CA ILE A 633 5.34 6.64 29.82
C ILE A 633 4.80 7.60 30.90
N PRO A 634 3.50 7.56 31.25
CA PRO A 634 2.94 8.41 32.29
C PRO A 634 3.56 8.15 33.68
N GLU A 635 3.49 9.16 34.55
CA GLU A 635 4.03 9.07 35.91
C GLU A 635 3.42 7.88 36.70
N GLY A 636 4.29 7.11 37.35
CA GLY A 636 3.92 5.92 38.11
C GLY A 636 3.80 4.63 37.29
N PHE A 637 3.82 4.69 35.96
CA PHE A 637 3.90 3.50 35.11
C PHE A 637 5.36 3.10 34.85
N SER A 638 5.57 1.80 34.67
CA SER A 638 6.87 1.16 34.45
C SER A 638 6.84 0.29 33.20
N ILE A 639 7.95 0.28 32.47
CA ILE A 639 8.12 -0.56 31.28
C ILE A 639 8.16 -2.05 31.69
N LEU A 640 7.40 -2.88 30.98
CA LEU A 640 7.36 -4.33 31.19
C LEU A 640 8.19 -5.11 30.14
N GLY A 641 8.44 -4.51 28.97
CA GLY A 641 9.24 -5.08 27.89
C GLY A 641 9.36 -4.14 26.69
N HIS A 642 10.20 -4.51 25.73
CA HIS A 642 10.34 -3.82 24.44
C HIS A 642 9.37 -4.40 23.40
N TYR A 643 9.15 -3.63 22.33
CA TYR A 643 8.33 -4.00 21.18
C TYR A 643 9.20 -4.38 19.98
N ALA A 644 8.73 -5.25 19.09
CA ALA A 644 9.42 -5.56 17.84
C ALA A 644 8.43 -5.86 16.71
N GLN A 645 8.81 -5.47 15.49
CA GLN A 645 7.99 -5.68 14.29
C GLN A 645 8.87 -5.98 13.06
N PRO A 646 8.42 -6.84 12.14
CA PRO A 646 9.05 -6.99 10.83
C PRO A 646 9.07 -5.68 10.02
N ASN A 647 10.14 -5.48 9.25
CA ASN A 647 10.34 -4.24 8.49
C ASN A 647 9.53 -4.17 7.19
N ASN A 648 8.77 -5.21 6.86
CA ASN A 648 8.01 -5.31 5.62
C ASN A 648 6.67 -4.56 5.67
N ARG A 649 6.34 -3.88 6.77
CA ARG A 649 5.07 -3.17 6.98
C ARG A 649 5.26 -1.90 7.81
N ALA A 650 4.31 -0.97 7.73
CA ALA A 650 4.27 0.26 8.53
C ALA A 650 4.18 -0.03 10.03
N LEU A 651 4.76 0.82 10.87
CA LEU A 651 4.67 0.74 12.33
C LEU A 651 3.21 0.85 12.76
N PHE A 652 2.69 -0.24 13.31
CA PHE A 652 1.32 -0.34 13.81
C PHE A 652 1.26 -1.35 14.94
N GLY A 653 1.89 -1.00 16.06
CA GLY A 653 2.06 -1.87 17.20
C GLY A 653 1.87 -1.14 18.52
N SER A 654 1.71 -1.92 19.58
CA SER A 654 1.64 -1.42 20.94
C SER A 654 2.26 -2.41 21.91
N VAL A 655 2.66 -1.89 23.07
CA VAL A 655 3.15 -2.69 24.20
C VAL A 655 2.53 -2.16 25.49
N LEU A 656 2.24 -3.04 26.44
CA LEU A 656 1.68 -2.65 27.73
C LEU A 656 2.78 -2.20 28.70
N VAL A 657 2.48 -1.14 29.45
CA VAL A 657 3.23 -0.71 30.64
C VAL A 657 2.35 -0.86 31.88
N GLY A 658 2.98 -1.06 33.05
CA GLY A 658 2.27 -1.42 34.28
C GLY A 658 2.51 -0.44 35.41
N LYS A 659 1.51 -0.22 36.26
CA LYS A 659 1.56 0.53 37.50
C LYS A 659 1.04 -0.34 38.64
N ASP A 660 1.79 -0.37 39.74
CA ASP A 660 1.38 -1.07 40.95
C ASP A 660 0.28 -0.27 41.67
N SER A 661 -0.83 -0.94 42.02
CA SER A 661 -1.93 -0.37 42.80
C SER A 661 -2.15 -1.09 44.13
N SER A 662 -1.23 -1.98 44.53
CA SER A 662 -1.29 -2.70 45.81
C SER A 662 -0.94 -1.83 47.02
N ASP A 663 -1.28 -2.31 48.22
CA ASP A 663 -1.07 -1.63 49.50
C ASP A 663 0.40 -1.60 50.00
N GLY A 664 1.35 -2.03 49.16
CA GLY A 664 2.79 -1.97 49.42
C GLY A 664 3.36 -3.12 50.25
N SER A 665 2.52 -4.01 50.82
CA SER A 665 2.98 -5.20 51.56
C SER A 665 3.48 -6.33 50.65
N ASN A 666 2.94 -6.39 49.43
CA ASN A 666 3.27 -7.39 48.41
C ASN A 666 3.11 -6.75 47.00
N PRO A 667 4.09 -5.94 46.56
CA PRO A 667 3.96 -5.12 45.36
C PRO A 667 3.69 -5.94 44.09
N ALA A 668 2.86 -5.42 43.18
CA ALA A 668 2.62 -6.09 41.90
C ALA A 668 3.86 -6.04 40.97
N LEU A 669 4.71 -5.02 41.15
CA LEU A 669 5.88 -4.74 40.33
C LEU A 669 7.15 -4.58 41.17
N VAL A 670 8.23 -5.25 40.74
CA VAL A 670 9.54 -5.15 41.40
C VAL A 670 10.66 -4.97 40.38
N ARG A 671 11.79 -4.39 40.81
CA ARG A 671 13.00 -4.34 39.97
C ARG A 671 13.56 -5.76 39.78
N PRO A 672 14.09 -6.11 38.61
CA PRO A 672 14.87 -7.34 38.46
C PRO A 672 16.10 -7.32 39.38
N THR A 673 16.61 -8.51 39.73
CA THR A 673 17.87 -8.64 40.50
C THR A 673 19.10 -8.51 39.60
N ASP A 674 18.99 -8.91 38.34
CA ASP A 674 20.05 -8.84 37.33
C ASP A 674 19.45 -9.03 35.91
N TYR A 675 20.29 -9.08 34.88
CA TYR A 675 19.94 -9.43 33.50
C TYR A 675 20.79 -10.59 32.98
N ALA A 676 20.15 -11.54 32.30
CA ALA A 676 20.80 -12.59 31.52
C ALA A 676 20.83 -12.22 30.04
N LEU A 677 22.00 -12.33 29.40
CA LEU A 677 22.12 -12.12 27.94
C LEU A 677 21.52 -13.33 27.21
N VAL A 678 20.44 -13.11 26.46
CA VAL A 678 19.76 -14.15 25.67
C VAL A 678 20.48 -14.37 24.34
N TRP A 679 20.84 -13.28 23.68
CA TRP A 679 21.50 -13.33 22.38
C TRP A 679 22.20 -12.01 22.06
N SER A 680 23.29 -12.09 21.29
CA SER A 680 23.90 -10.91 20.69
C SER A 680 24.21 -11.12 19.21
N SER A 681 24.11 -10.02 18.48
CA SER A 681 24.50 -9.97 17.07
C SER A 681 25.99 -9.67 16.87
N GLN A 682 26.78 -9.45 17.92
CA GLN A 682 28.15 -8.91 17.84
C GLN A 682 29.08 -9.79 16.99
N SER A 683 28.95 -11.12 17.12
CA SER A 683 29.71 -12.11 16.33
C SER A 683 28.97 -12.58 15.06
N SER A 684 27.76 -12.07 14.83
CA SER A 684 26.88 -12.51 13.73
C SER A 684 27.12 -11.69 12.47
N ARG A 685 27.29 -12.37 11.31
CA ARG A 685 27.43 -11.72 9.99
C ARG A 685 26.06 -11.34 9.38
N ILE A 686 25.22 -10.67 10.16
CA ILE A 686 23.89 -10.19 9.71
C ILE A 686 23.95 -8.73 9.27
N LYS A 687 23.09 -8.33 8.34
CA LYS A 687 22.95 -6.93 7.93
C LYS A 687 22.10 -6.19 8.98
N GLN A 688 22.68 -5.23 9.69
CA GLN A 688 22.06 -4.51 10.81
C GLN A 688 22.62 -3.09 10.91
N ASP A 689 22.00 -2.20 11.71
CA ASP A 689 22.46 -0.82 11.93
C ASP A 689 23.57 -0.70 12.99
N SER A 690 23.46 -1.46 14.07
CA SER A 690 24.49 -1.64 15.10
C SER A 690 24.43 -3.06 15.67
N PRO A 691 25.42 -3.49 16.46
CA PRO A 691 25.26 -4.71 17.26
C PRO A 691 24.09 -4.54 18.24
N GLY A 692 23.06 -5.38 18.11
CA GLY A 692 22.00 -5.55 19.09
C GLY A 692 22.32 -6.65 20.12
N TYR A 693 21.90 -6.41 21.36
CA TYR A 693 21.98 -7.31 22.50
C TYR A 693 20.59 -7.47 23.10
N ILE A 694 20.14 -8.71 23.28
CA ILE A 694 18.81 -9.05 23.81
C ILE A 694 19.00 -9.61 25.21
N TRP A 695 18.34 -9.00 26.18
CA TRP A 695 18.46 -9.34 27.59
C TRP A 695 17.12 -9.79 28.18
N ALA A 696 17.18 -10.83 29.00
CA ALA A 696 16.09 -11.29 29.85
C ALA A 696 16.29 -10.77 31.28
N PRO A 697 15.32 -10.06 31.86
CA PRO A 697 15.36 -9.71 33.28
C PRO A 697 15.37 -10.97 34.15
N ILE A 698 16.22 -11.00 35.19
CA ILE A 698 16.20 -12.06 36.21
C ILE A 698 15.27 -11.58 37.34
N PRO A 699 14.07 -12.17 37.50
CA PRO A 699 13.13 -11.73 38.51
C PRO A 699 13.56 -12.19 39.92
N PRO A 700 13.20 -11.44 40.98
CA PRO A 700 13.27 -11.94 42.35
C PRO A 700 12.33 -13.14 42.58
N ASN A 701 12.54 -13.90 43.66
CA ASN A 701 11.66 -15.00 44.04
C ASN A 701 10.21 -14.52 44.20
N GLY A 702 9.26 -15.23 43.60
CA GLY A 702 7.83 -14.88 43.60
C GLY A 702 7.40 -13.89 42.50
N TYR A 703 8.30 -13.57 41.56
CA TYR A 703 8.03 -12.72 40.40
C TYR A 703 8.50 -13.40 39.12
N ASN A 704 7.95 -12.97 37.98
CA ASN A 704 8.29 -13.43 36.64
C ASN A 704 8.64 -12.25 35.72
N ALA A 705 9.54 -12.49 34.76
CA ALA A 705 9.78 -11.55 33.68
C ALA A 705 8.72 -11.75 32.58
N VAL A 706 8.13 -10.65 32.11
CA VAL A 706 7.04 -10.68 31.12
C VAL A 706 7.44 -10.13 29.75
N GLY A 707 8.64 -9.56 29.62
CA GLY A 707 9.17 -9.05 28.36
C GLY A 707 10.69 -8.99 28.31
N LEU A 708 11.22 -8.90 27.09
CA LEU A 708 12.65 -8.75 26.82
C LEU A 708 13.01 -7.29 26.58
N ILE A 709 14.29 -6.98 26.74
CA ILE A 709 14.84 -5.66 26.41
C ILE A 709 15.98 -5.78 25.42
N VAL A 710 16.16 -4.73 24.63
CA VAL A 710 17.21 -4.64 23.60
C VAL A 710 18.10 -3.45 23.91
N THR A 711 19.41 -3.63 23.76
CA THR A 711 20.40 -2.55 23.82
C THR A 711 21.36 -2.62 22.63
N THR A 712 22.08 -1.54 22.40
CA THR A 712 23.11 -1.44 21.35
C THR A 712 24.54 -1.52 21.90
N THR A 713 24.69 -1.68 23.22
CA THR A 713 25.96 -1.89 23.92
C THR A 713 25.95 -3.22 24.68
N PRO A 714 27.11 -3.84 24.90
CA PRO A 714 27.22 -5.09 25.66
C PRO A 714 27.02 -4.90 27.17
N ASP A 715 26.87 -3.65 27.64
CA ASP A 715 26.66 -3.35 29.04
C ASP A 715 25.28 -3.83 29.51
N LYS A 716 25.23 -4.36 30.73
CA LYS A 716 23.96 -4.75 31.33
C LYS A 716 23.04 -3.53 31.47
N PRO A 717 21.76 -3.67 31.14
CA PRO A 717 20.79 -2.59 31.32
C PRO A 717 20.65 -2.22 32.81
N SER A 718 20.24 -0.97 33.08
CA SER A 718 19.92 -0.55 34.44
C SER A 718 18.76 -1.37 35.01
N LEU A 719 18.85 -1.77 36.28
CA LEU A 719 17.75 -2.45 37.00
C LEU A 719 16.48 -1.59 37.11
N ASP A 720 16.59 -0.29 36.84
CA ASP A 720 15.44 0.61 36.78
C ASP A 720 14.69 0.57 35.45
N LYS A 721 15.28 -0.03 34.40
CA LYS A 721 14.76 0.02 33.03
C LYS A 721 13.40 -0.66 32.87
N VAL A 722 13.19 -1.80 33.55
CA VAL A 722 11.93 -2.55 33.52
C VAL A 722 11.50 -3.03 34.91
N ARG A 723 10.28 -3.56 35.03
CA ARG A 723 9.80 -4.25 36.22
C ARG A 723 9.40 -5.69 35.91
N CYS A 724 9.70 -6.58 36.86
CA CYS A 724 9.16 -7.93 36.91
C CYS A 724 7.80 -7.92 37.62
N VAL A 725 6.95 -8.88 37.29
CA VAL A 725 5.55 -8.93 37.73
C VAL A 725 5.35 -10.07 38.70
N ARG A 726 4.57 -9.86 39.75
CA ARG A 726 4.28 -10.88 40.76
C ARG A 726 3.69 -12.15 40.14
N SER A 727 4.15 -13.33 40.55
CA SER A 727 3.89 -14.57 39.82
C SER A 727 2.41 -14.95 39.70
N ASP A 728 1.57 -14.59 40.66
CA ASP A 728 0.11 -14.82 40.66
C ASP A 728 -0.63 -13.96 39.61
N LEU A 729 -0.03 -12.87 39.14
CA LEU A 729 -0.53 -12.01 38.06
C LEU A 729 0.04 -12.40 36.70
N THR A 730 0.63 -13.60 36.59
CA THR A 730 1.28 -14.07 35.36
C THR A 730 0.91 -15.50 34.99
N THR A 731 1.06 -15.85 33.71
CA THR A 731 0.81 -17.19 33.16
C THR A 731 1.81 -17.52 32.06
N THR A 732 1.78 -18.76 31.57
CA THR A 732 2.69 -19.24 30.52
C THR A 732 2.43 -18.59 29.16
N SER A 733 3.50 -18.35 28.40
CA SER A 733 3.45 -17.84 27.03
C SER A 733 4.03 -18.83 26.02
N GLU A 734 3.66 -18.67 24.75
CA GLU A 734 4.19 -19.38 23.59
C GLU A 734 4.61 -18.41 22.48
N PRO A 735 5.53 -18.82 21.60
CA PRO A 735 5.82 -18.10 20.37
C PRO A 735 4.61 -18.16 19.40
N ASP A 736 4.30 -17.01 18.80
CA ASP A 736 3.20 -16.80 17.86
C ASP A 736 3.73 -16.52 16.44
N GLU A 737 3.58 -15.28 15.95
CA GLU A 737 4.04 -14.88 14.63
C GLU A 737 5.56 -14.71 14.60
N TRP A 738 6.18 -15.19 13.52
CA TRP A 738 7.61 -15.01 13.29
C TRP A 738 7.93 -13.54 12.95
N ILE A 739 8.69 -12.88 13.82
CA ILE A 739 9.12 -11.49 13.64
C ILE A 739 10.44 -11.46 12.88
N TRP A 740 11.43 -12.25 13.33
CA TRP A 740 12.78 -12.16 12.78
C TRP A 740 13.59 -13.44 12.95
N GLY A 741 14.54 -13.64 12.04
CA GLY A 741 15.56 -14.68 12.09
C GLY A 741 16.12 -14.97 10.70
N PRO A 742 17.26 -15.67 10.57
CA PRO A 742 17.93 -15.84 9.28
C PRO A 742 17.12 -16.76 8.33
N LYS A 743 16.45 -17.79 8.86
CA LYS A 743 15.53 -18.68 8.14
C LYS A 743 14.48 -19.21 9.11
N LYS A 744 13.22 -19.31 8.64
CA LYS A 744 12.11 -19.89 9.42
C LYS A 744 12.29 -21.39 9.74
N GLU A 745 13.16 -22.10 9.02
CA GLU A 745 13.44 -23.53 9.24
C GLU A 745 14.16 -23.78 10.58
N VAL A 746 13.62 -24.71 11.38
CA VAL A 746 14.25 -25.22 12.61
C VAL A 746 15.35 -26.23 12.24
N LYS A 747 16.53 -25.71 11.93
CA LYS A 747 17.77 -26.51 11.88
C LYS A 747 18.64 -26.12 13.07
N ALA A 748 19.49 -27.05 13.52
CA ALA A 748 20.45 -26.80 14.60
C ALA A 748 21.20 -25.48 14.35
N ASN A 749 21.31 -24.64 15.40
CA ASN A 749 22.01 -23.34 15.43
C ASN A 749 21.30 -22.10 14.85
N ASN A 750 19.99 -22.14 14.61
CA ASN A 750 19.23 -20.94 14.21
C ASN A 750 18.58 -20.23 15.42
N PHE A 751 18.70 -18.89 15.47
CA PHE A 751 18.02 -17.99 16.41
C PHE A 751 16.85 -17.29 15.73
N ASN A 752 15.67 -17.31 16.34
CA ASN A 752 14.47 -16.66 15.85
C ASN A 752 13.76 -15.86 16.95
N ILE A 753 13.13 -14.77 16.54
CA ILE A 753 12.26 -13.93 17.37
C ILE A 753 10.82 -14.10 16.89
N TYR A 754 9.93 -14.30 17.86
CA TYR A 754 8.50 -14.44 17.64
C TYR A 754 7.75 -13.43 18.49
N LYS A 755 6.54 -13.04 18.08
CA LYS A 755 5.59 -12.38 18.96
C LYS A 755 5.28 -13.32 20.13
N SER A 756 5.14 -12.79 21.34
CA SER A 756 4.73 -13.57 22.51
C SER A 756 3.22 -13.51 22.67
N ARG A 757 2.58 -14.66 22.89
CA ARG A 757 1.15 -14.74 23.20
C ARG A 757 0.88 -15.74 24.35
N PRO A 758 -0.26 -15.66 25.03
CA PRO A 758 -0.64 -16.64 26.03
C PRO A 758 -0.93 -18.03 25.44
N ASN A 759 -0.64 -19.09 26.21
CA ASN A 759 -0.95 -20.47 25.83
C ASN A 759 -2.47 -20.75 25.84
N THR A 760 -3.14 -20.37 26.92
CA THR A 760 -4.58 -20.54 27.08
C THR A 760 -5.29 -19.28 26.59
N ARG A 761 -6.22 -19.45 25.64
CA ARG A 761 -6.97 -18.37 24.98
C ARG A 761 -8.43 -18.80 24.79
N GLY A 762 -9.29 -17.83 24.49
CA GLY A 762 -10.74 -18.02 24.36
C GLY A 762 -11.50 -17.03 25.25
N ASP A 763 -12.82 -17.09 25.15
CA ASP A 763 -13.74 -16.17 25.83
C ASP A 763 -13.68 -16.26 27.37
N GLN A 764 -13.33 -17.42 27.93
CA GLN A 764 -13.16 -17.60 29.38
C GLN A 764 -11.70 -17.43 29.85
N ALA A 765 -10.76 -17.11 28.95
CA ALA A 765 -9.35 -17.03 29.32
C ALA A 765 -8.99 -15.67 29.93
N SER A 766 -8.38 -15.68 31.11
CA SER A 766 -7.91 -14.47 31.82
C SER A 766 -6.55 -13.97 31.36
N ALA A 767 -5.87 -14.67 30.46
CA ALA A 767 -4.50 -14.35 30.09
C ALA A 767 -4.40 -13.12 29.17
N VAL A 768 -3.46 -12.22 29.46
CA VAL A 768 -3.27 -10.93 28.78
C VAL A 768 -1.89 -10.90 28.10
N SER A 769 -1.85 -10.60 26.81
CA SER A 769 -0.60 -10.34 26.08
C SER A 769 -0.14 -8.89 26.32
N ILE A 770 1.15 -8.70 26.60
CA ILE A 770 1.72 -7.36 26.72
C ILE A 770 2.19 -6.77 25.39
N GLY A 771 2.06 -7.49 24.27
CA GLY A 771 2.51 -7.02 22.95
C GLY A 771 4.03 -7.12 22.69
N THR A 772 4.78 -7.85 23.52
CA THR A 772 6.24 -8.04 23.38
C THR A 772 6.61 -9.23 22.48
N PHE A 773 7.89 -9.57 22.42
CA PHE A 773 8.46 -10.67 21.66
C PHE A 773 9.22 -11.65 22.55
N THR A 774 9.39 -12.89 22.07
CA THR A 774 10.17 -13.96 22.70
C THR A 774 11.24 -14.47 21.74
N ALA A 775 12.27 -15.13 22.27
CA ALA A 775 13.40 -15.65 21.52
C ALA A 775 13.45 -17.18 21.58
N GLN A 776 13.79 -17.82 20.47
CA GLN A 776 13.97 -19.26 20.37
C GLN A 776 15.36 -19.59 19.76
N ASN A 777 16.13 -20.43 20.45
CA ASN A 777 17.44 -20.89 19.98
C ASN A 777 17.46 -22.42 19.82
N SER A 778 18.02 -22.91 18.71
CA SER A 778 17.98 -24.33 18.32
C SER A 778 19.23 -25.13 18.76
N SER A 779 20.18 -24.52 19.50
CA SER A 779 21.52 -25.09 19.77
C SER A 779 21.82 -25.47 21.23
N GLY A 780 20.82 -25.79 22.04
CA GLY A 780 21.04 -26.23 23.41
C GLY A 780 19.73 -26.61 24.07
N THR A 781 19.78 -27.39 25.15
CA THR A 781 18.63 -27.94 25.88
C THR A 781 17.50 -26.92 26.08
N PRO A 782 16.22 -27.37 26.13
CA PRO A 782 15.04 -26.52 26.36
C PRO A 782 15.14 -25.58 27.57
N ASP A 783 16.10 -25.84 28.47
CA ASP A 783 16.29 -25.20 29.77
C ASP A 783 17.16 -23.92 29.77
N SER A 784 17.65 -23.44 28.61
CA SER A 784 18.64 -22.34 28.56
C SER A 784 18.12 -20.95 28.15
N VAL A 785 16.84 -20.81 27.76
CA VAL A 785 16.21 -19.50 27.51
C VAL A 785 15.09 -19.29 28.52
N PRO A 786 15.11 -18.22 29.34
CA PRO A 786 14.05 -17.94 30.29
C PRO A 786 12.71 -17.80 29.54
N LEU A 787 11.74 -18.69 29.83
CA LEU A 787 10.38 -18.57 29.33
C LEU A 787 9.76 -17.30 29.93
N LEU A 788 9.43 -16.33 29.06
CA LEU A 788 8.68 -15.15 29.46
C LEU A 788 7.27 -15.55 29.87
N ALA A 789 6.72 -14.87 30.85
CA ALA A 789 5.32 -15.02 31.23
C ALA A 789 4.44 -13.98 30.50
N CYS A 790 3.18 -14.31 30.26
CA CYS A 790 2.13 -13.33 29.97
C CYS A 790 1.47 -12.86 31.27
N LEU A 791 0.69 -11.79 31.21
CA LEU A 791 -0.07 -11.31 32.36
C LEU A 791 -1.36 -12.13 32.53
N VAL A 792 -1.98 -12.02 33.71
CA VAL A 792 -3.31 -12.55 34.02
C VAL A 792 -4.18 -11.41 34.53
N ASN A 793 -5.40 -11.32 34.00
CA ASN A 793 -6.44 -10.51 34.58
C ASN A 793 -7.05 -11.27 35.77
N ALA A 794 -6.65 -10.91 36.99
CA ALA A 794 -7.19 -11.49 38.21
C ALA A 794 -8.56 -10.87 38.61
N ASN A 795 -9.01 -9.84 37.90
CA ASN A 795 -10.31 -9.22 38.11
C ASN A 795 -11.39 -9.96 37.31
N SER A 796 -12.37 -10.55 38.00
CA SER A 796 -13.47 -11.33 37.40
C SER A 796 -14.56 -10.48 36.74
N SER A 797 -14.49 -9.15 36.84
CA SER A 797 -15.58 -8.25 36.44
C SER A 797 -15.58 -7.83 34.96
N PHE A 798 -14.53 -8.18 34.18
CA PHE A 798 -14.37 -7.74 32.77
C PHE A 798 -14.72 -6.26 32.56
N SER A 799 -14.34 -5.40 33.50
CA SER A 799 -14.82 -4.01 33.62
C SER A 799 -14.47 -3.12 32.42
N SER A 800 -13.48 -3.51 31.62
CA SER A 800 -13.05 -2.85 30.39
C SER A 800 -13.86 -3.20 29.15
N MET A 801 -14.79 -4.15 29.22
CA MET A 801 -15.60 -4.54 28.09
C MET A 801 -16.64 -3.46 27.72
N PRO A 802 -16.96 -3.29 26.43
CA PRO A 802 -17.95 -2.31 25.99
C PRO A 802 -19.36 -2.69 26.45
N ASN A 803 -20.21 -1.72 26.78
CA ASN A 803 -21.64 -1.99 26.97
C ASN A 803 -22.38 -2.12 25.62
N LEU A 804 -23.69 -2.39 25.64
CA LEU A 804 -24.47 -2.61 24.41
C LEU A 804 -24.45 -1.40 23.46
N ASP A 805 -24.57 -0.18 23.99
CA ASP A 805 -24.51 1.06 23.18
C ASP A 805 -23.13 1.22 22.52
N GLN A 806 -22.06 0.94 23.27
CA GLN A 806 -20.70 0.97 22.74
C GLN A 806 -20.47 -0.12 21.70
N ILE A 807 -21.03 -1.32 21.86
CA ILE A 807 -20.99 -2.39 20.86
C ILE A 807 -21.67 -1.93 19.56
N HIS A 808 -22.85 -1.32 19.64
CA HIS A 808 -23.53 -0.75 18.47
C HIS A 808 -22.65 0.30 17.78
N ALA A 809 -21.99 1.18 18.53
CA ALA A 809 -21.06 2.17 17.97
C ALA A 809 -19.84 1.52 17.29
N ILE A 810 -19.26 0.47 17.89
CA ILE A 810 -18.16 -0.31 17.29
C ILE A 810 -18.61 -0.93 15.96
N ILE A 811 -19.79 -1.54 15.92
CA ILE A 811 -20.36 -2.14 14.69
C ILE A 811 -20.53 -1.07 13.62
N GLN A 812 -21.13 0.08 13.95
CA GLN A 812 -21.30 1.16 12.96
C GLN A 812 -19.97 1.70 12.42
N THR A 813 -18.93 1.72 13.26
CA THR A 813 -17.61 2.25 12.90
C THR A 813 -16.82 1.29 12.01
N TYR A 814 -16.89 -0.02 12.28
CA TYR A 814 -15.97 -0.99 11.69
C TYR A 814 -16.63 -2.11 10.87
N SER A 815 -17.96 -2.23 10.83
CA SER A 815 -18.65 -3.32 10.11
C SER A 815 -18.15 -3.47 8.66
N PRO A 816 -17.91 -4.69 8.17
CA PRO A 816 -17.42 -4.89 6.82
C PRO A 816 -18.43 -4.51 5.75
N LYS A 817 -17.91 -3.98 4.64
CA LYS A 817 -18.55 -4.08 3.33
C LYS A 817 -18.04 -5.32 2.61
N ILE A 818 -18.94 -6.25 2.30
CA ILE A 818 -18.60 -7.51 1.65
C ILE A 818 -18.97 -7.43 0.17
N TYR A 819 -17.98 -7.60 -0.69
CA TYR A 819 -18.17 -7.74 -2.13
C TYR A 819 -18.32 -9.21 -2.51
N PHE A 820 -19.36 -9.50 -3.29
CA PHE A 820 -19.53 -10.80 -3.94
C PHE A 820 -18.97 -10.76 -5.36
N HIS A 821 -18.49 -11.90 -5.85
CA HIS A 821 -18.04 -12.02 -7.22
C HIS A 821 -19.18 -11.66 -8.20
N PRO A 822 -18.92 -10.97 -9.34
CA PRO A 822 -19.98 -10.58 -10.28
C PRO A 822 -20.78 -11.79 -10.81
N ASP A 823 -20.11 -12.93 -10.98
CA ASP A 823 -20.73 -14.19 -11.39
C ASP A 823 -21.38 -14.98 -10.24
N GLU A 824 -21.44 -14.45 -9.00
CA GLU A 824 -22.03 -15.17 -7.87
C GLU A 824 -23.54 -15.35 -8.06
N GLU A 825 -23.99 -16.60 -8.02
CA GLU A 825 -25.40 -16.97 -8.19
C GLU A 825 -26.09 -17.22 -6.84
N PHE A 826 -25.31 -17.56 -5.80
CA PHE A 826 -25.80 -17.90 -4.47
C PHE A 826 -25.43 -16.79 -3.50
N LEU A 827 -26.40 -15.95 -3.15
CA LEU A 827 -26.23 -14.80 -2.28
C LEU A 827 -26.63 -15.13 -0.83
N PRO A 828 -26.20 -14.33 0.16
CA PRO A 828 -26.61 -14.54 1.54
C PRO A 828 -28.11 -14.25 1.73
N SER A 829 -28.67 -14.72 2.85
CA SER A 829 -30.02 -14.35 3.31
C SER A 829 -30.07 -14.25 4.83
N SER A 830 -31.18 -13.78 5.40
CA SER A 830 -31.46 -14.06 6.81
C SER A 830 -31.90 -15.52 7.02
N VAL A 831 -31.73 -16.01 8.25
CA VAL A 831 -32.20 -17.33 8.68
C VAL A 831 -33.73 -17.37 8.70
N ASP A 832 -34.37 -16.27 9.11
CA ASP A 832 -35.83 -16.11 9.06
C ASP A 832 -36.36 -16.26 7.63
N TRP A 833 -35.74 -15.59 6.67
CA TRP A 833 -36.08 -15.73 5.26
C TRP A 833 -35.92 -17.18 4.80
N PHE A 834 -34.80 -17.83 5.14
CA PHE A 834 -34.55 -19.23 4.75
C PHE A 834 -35.63 -20.20 5.28
N PHE A 835 -36.02 -20.05 6.55
CA PHE A 835 -37.09 -20.87 7.14
C PHE A 835 -38.46 -20.57 6.52
N THR A 836 -38.82 -19.28 6.39
CA THR A 836 -40.14 -18.88 5.88
C THR A 836 -40.32 -19.13 4.38
N LYS A 837 -39.23 -19.22 3.60
CA LYS A 837 -39.25 -19.54 2.16
C LYS A 837 -39.24 -21.02 1.84
N GLY A 838 -39.16 -21.90 2.84
CA GLY A 838 -39.48 -23.31 2.67
C GLY A 838 -38.36 -24.29 3.03
N ALA A 839 -37.32 -23.90 3.76
CA ALA A 839 -36.42 -24.87 4.38
C ALA A 839 -37.19 -25.82 5.32
N LEU A 840 -36.83 -27.10 5.32
CA LEU A 840 -37.51 -28.13 6.09
C LEU A 840 -36.56 -28.87 7.04
N LEU A 841 -37.11 -29.35 8.15
CA LEU A 841 -36.43 -30.23 9.11
C LEU A 841 -36.70 -31.69 8.75
N TYR A 842 -35.62 -32.42 8.47
CA TYR A 842 -35.64 -33.84 8.17
C TYR A 842 -35.25 -34.68 9.38
N LYS A 843 -35.74 -35.92 9.42
CA LYS A 843 -35.46 -36.90 10.47
C LYS A 843 -35.04 -38.23 9.86
N LYS A 844 -33.94 -38.79 10.39
CA LYS A 844 -33.44 -40.10 9.99
C LYS A 844 -34.50 -41.18 10.22
N GLY A 845 -34.81 -41.94 9.17
CA GLY A 845 -35.85 -42.98 9.21
C GLY A 845 -37.29 -42.48 9.00
N ASP A 846 -37.49 -41.19 8.76
CA ASP A 846 -38.79 -40.57 8.42
C ASP A 846 -38.63 -39.46 7.36
N GLU A 847 -37.75 -39.69 6.39
CA GLU A 847 -37.33 -38.71 5.38
C GLU A 847 -38.45 -38.30 4.41
N SER A 848 -39.51 -39.11 4.30
CA SER A 848 -40.68 -38.80 3.46
C SER A 848 -41.62 -37.78 4.08
N ASN A 849 -41.48 -37.46 5.38
CA ASN A 849 -42.36 -36.56 6.12
C ASN A 849 -41.59 -35.40 6.78
N PRO A 850 -40.89 -34.55 6.01
CA PRO A 850 -40.15 -33.42 6.57
C PRO A 850 -41.10 -32.36 7.14
N VAL A 851 -40.64 -31.65 8.18
CA VAL A 851 -41.46 -30.70 8.96
C VAL A 851 -41.07 -29.26 8.66
N SER A 852 -42.05 -28.38 8.50
CA SER A 852 -41.82 -26.95 8.31
C SER A 852 -41.13 -26.32 9.52
N ILE A 853 -40.20 -25.39 9.28
CA ILE A 853 -39.48 -24.68 10.34
C ILE A 853 -40.18 -23.35 10.61
N ASN A 854 -40.39 -23.01 11.88
CA ASN A 854 -40.91 -21.69 12.26
C ASN A 854 -39.86 -20.61 11.97
N SER A 855 -40.29 -19.37 11.70
CA SER A 855 -39.42 -18.20 11.42
C SER A 855 -38.20 -18.04 12.34
N THR A 856 -38.39 -18.30 13.64
CA THR A 856 -37.31 -18.18 14.65
C THR A 856 -36.53 -19.48 14.89
N GLY A 857 -36.93 -20.58 14.24
CA GLY A 857 -36.44 -21.93 14.52
C GLY A 857 -36.95 -22.50 15.85
N SER A 858 -38.06 -21.98 16.39
CA SER A 858 -38.53 -22.34 17.74
C SER A 858 -38.85 -23.83 17.91
N ASN A 859 -39.20 -24.52 16.83
CA ASN A 859 -39.51 -25.96 16.76
C ASN A 859 -38.29 -26.84 16.43
N LEU A 860 -37.08 -26.26 16.34
CA LEU A 860 -35.84 -27.02 16.20
C LEU A 860 -35.40 -27.62 17.54
N HIS A 861 -34.74 -28.78 17.47
CA HIS A 861 -34.18 -29.45 18.65
C HIS A 861 -33.03 -28.64 19.23
N ARG A 862 -33.13 -28.25 20.51
CA ARG A 862 -32.13 -27.39 21.17
C ARG A 862 -31.16 -28.22 22.00
N GLY A 863 -29.86 -27.93 21.86
CA GLY A 863 -28.80 -28.53 22.68
C GLY A 863 -28.43 -29.98 22.36
N GLY A 864 -27.49 -30.52 23.14
CA GLY A 864 -26.88 -31.84 22.92
C GLY A 864 -25.83 -31.83 21.80
N SER A 865 -25.24 -32.99 21.50
CA SER A 865 -24.30 -33.16 20.39
C SER A 865 -24.99 -33.62 19.11
N ASP A 866 -24.36 -33.40 17.96
CA ASP A 866 -24.82 -33.97 16.71
C ASP A 866 -24.80 -35.51 16.75
N ASP A 867 -25.98 -36.11 16.73
CA ASP A 867 -26.22 -37.57 16.72
C ASP A 867 -26.62 -38.09 15.32
N GLY A 868 -26.65 -37.20 14.31
CA GLY A 868 -27.06 -37.51 12.94
C GLY A 868 -28.53 -37.88 12.79
N SER A 869 -29.39 -37.56 13.77
CA SER A 869 -30.82 -37.90 13.73
C SER A 869 -31.69 -36.87 13.00
N TYR A 870 -31.24 -35.62 12.90
CA TYR A 870 -31.94 -34.53 12.21
C TYR A 870 -30.99 -33.68 11.37
N TRP A 871 -31.51 -33.10 10.28
CA TRP A 871 -30.80 -32.09 9.48
C TRP A 871 -31.78 -31.13 8.81
N LEU A 872 -31.31 -29.97 8.38
CA LEU A 872 -32.07 -29.05 7.54
C LEU A 872 -31.79 -29.34 6.06
N ASP A 873 -32.78 -29.15 5.20
CA ASP A 873 -32.61 -29.29 3.75
C ASP A 873 -33.61 -28.40 2.99
N LEU A 874 -33.45 -28.36 1.67
CA LEU A 874 -34.30 -27.66 0.72
C LEU A 874 -35.73 -28.25 0.70
N PRO A 875 -36.74 -27.46 0.25
CA PRO A 875 -38.09 -27.95 0.07
C PRO A 875 -38.15 -29.10 -0.95
N THR A 876 -39.16 -29.96 -0.79
CA THR A 876 -39.40 -31.10 -1.70
C THR A 876 -39.76 -30.67 -3.13
N ASP A 877 -40.31 -29.48 -3.31
CA ASP A 877 -40.53 -28.88 -4.62
C ASP A 877 -39.22 -28.37 -5.22
N LYS A 878 -38.85 -28.89 -6.40
CA LYS A 878 -37.57 -28.59 -7.04
C LYS A 878 -37.42 -27.11 -7.40
N GLN A 879 -38.48 -26.46 -7.89
CA GLN A 879 -38.39 -25.07 -8.31
C GLN A 879 -38.27 -24.14 -7.11
N ALA A 880 -39.00 -24.42 -6.03
CA ALA A 880 -38.85 -23.74 -4.75
C ALA A 880 -37.43 -23.95 -4.19
N GLY A 881 -36.88 -25.17 -4.30
CA GLY A 881 -35.51 -25.48 -3.89
C GLY A 881 -34.47 -24.66 -4.64
N GLU A 882 -34.54 -24.61 -5.98
CA GLU A 882 -33.62 -23.81 -6.81
C GLU A 882 -33.76 -22.30 -6.54
N ASN A 883 -34.96 -21.81 -6.23
CA ASN A 883 -35.14 -20.41 -5.83
C ASN A 883 -34.57 -20.12 -4.44
N LEU A 884 -34.72 -21.06 -3.49
CA LEU A 884 -34.18 -20.93 -2.14
C LEU A 884 -32.65 -20.87 -2.14
N LYS A 885 -31.99 -21.65 -3.00
CA LYS A 885 -30.52 -21.67 -3.15
C LYS A 885 -29.93 -20.31 -3.51
N LYS A 886 -30.61 -19.51 -4.34
CA LYS A 886 -30.11 -18.19 -4.79
C LYS A 886 -29.95 -17.19 -3.65
N GLY A 887 -30.63 -17.41 -2.53
CA GLY A 887 -30.68 -16.48 -1.41
C GLY A 887 -31.37 -15.17 -1.76
N ASP A 888 -31.24 -14.19 -0.86
CA ASP A 888 -31.87 -12.88 -0.99
C ASP A 888 -31.06 -11.85 -0.22
N LEU A 889 -30.15 -11.18 -0.95
CA LEU A 889 -29.25 -10.18 -0.42
C LEU A 889 -29.99 -9.04 0.29
N GLY A 890 -31.21 -8.70 -0.14
CA GLY A 890 -32.03 -7.67 0.51
C GLY A 890 -32.53 -8.09 1.90
N SER A 891 -32.65 -9.39 2.15
CA SER A 891 -33.02 -9.95 3.45
C SER A 891 -31.83 -10.25 4.36
N ALA A 892 -30.59 -10.13 3.87
CA ALA A 892 -29.41 -10.63 4.54
C ALA A 892 -29.15 -9.91 5.87
N THR A 893 -28.91 -10.70 6.92
CA THR A 893 -28.63 -10.21 8.28
C THR A 893 -27.32 -10.80 8.78
N ALA A 894 -26.44 -9.94 9.30
CA ALA A 894 -25.21 -10.37 9.93
C ALA A 894 -25.47 -10.71 11.40
N TYR A 895 -25.03 -11.88 11.87
CA TYR A 895 -25.26 -12.32 13.25
C TYR A 895 -23.98 -12.17 14.06
N ILE A 896 -23.99 -11.31 15.07
CA ILE A 896 -22.78 -10.87 15.75
C ILE A 896 -22.70 -11.51 17.14
N HIS A 897 -21.59 -12.18 17.42
CA HIS A 897 -21.23 -12.70 18.73
C HIS A 897 -20.07 -11.88 19.30
N ILE A 898 -20.25 -11.37 20.51
CA ILE A 898 -19.29 -10.51 21.20
C ILE A 898 -18.54 -11.31 22.27
N LYS A 899 -17.22 -11.45 22.10
CA LYS A 899 -16.35 -12.26 22.95
C LYS A 899 -15.37 -11.38 23.73
N PRO A 900 -15.22 -11.56 25.06
CA PRO A 900 -14.08 -11.02 25.79
C PRO A 900 -12.82 -11.80 25.41
N MET A 901 -11.77 -11.13 24.96
CA MET A 901 -10.55 -11.80 24.50
C MET A 901 -9.30 -11.26 25.17
N LEU A 902 -8.31 -12.13 25.33
CA LEU A 902 -7.03 -11.83 25.99
C LEU A 902 -7.23 -11.17 27.36
N GLY A 903 -7.98 -11.85 28.25
CA GLY A 903 -8.28 -11.35 29.59
C GLY A 903 -9.17 -10.10 29.60
N GLY A 904 -9.99 -9.89 28.58
CA GLY A 904 -10.87 -8.71 28.45
C GLY A 904 -10.14 -7.41 28.10
N THR A 905 -8.88 -7.50 27.67
CA THR A 905 -8.14 -6.34 27.12
C THR A 905 -8.49 -6.07 25.66
N TYR A 906 -9.12 -7.05 25.00
CA TYR A 906 -9.67 -6.94 23.66
C TYR A 906 -11.12 -7.43 23.64
N THR A 907 -11.90 -6.89 22.72
CA THR A 907 -13.23 -7.40 22.36
C THR A 907 -13.17 -7.93 20.94
N ASP A 908 -13.54 -9.21 20.78
CA ASP A 908 -13.70 -9.80 19.46
C ASP A 908 -15.18 -9.77 19.05
N LEU A 909 -15.46 -9.31 17.83
CA LEU A 909 -16.80 -9.32 17.23
C LEU A 909 -16.79 -10.32 16.09
N ALA A 910 -17.29 -11.54 16.34
CA ALA A 910 -17.45 -12.56 15.32
C ALA A 910 -18.75 -12.29 14.55
N ILE A 911 -18.61 -11.90 13.29
CA ILE A 911 -19.69 -11.57 12.36
C ILE A 911 -19.97 -12.80 11.49
N TRP A 912 -21.06 -13.49 11.80
CA TRP A 912 -21.52 -14.68 11.09
C TRP A 912 -22.44 -14.32 9.92
N LEU A 913 -22.18 -14.97 8.79
CA LEU A 913 -22.84 -14.77 7.51
C LEU A 913 -23.50 -16.08 7.11
N PHE A 914 -24.78 -16.02 6.76
CA PHE A 914 -25.56 -17.20 6.40
C PHE A 914 -25.83 -17.24 4.90
N TYR A 915 -25.53 -18.38 4.29
CA TYR A 915 -25.80 -18.67 2.89
C TYR A 915 -26.74 -19.87 2.80
N PRO A 916 -27.93 -19.72 2.18
CA PRO A 916 -28.83 -20.86 1.96
C PRO A 916 -28.19 -22.02 1.21
N PHE A 917 -27.23 -21.71 0.32
CA PHE A 917 -26.52 -22.71 -0.46
C PHE A 917 -25.11 -22.24 -0.82
N ASN A 918 -24.15 -23.15 -0.71
CA ASN A 918 -22.79 -23.04 -1.21
C ASN A 918 -22.67 -23.84 -2.52
N GLY A 919 -22.08 -23.25 -3.55
CA GLY A 919 -21.98 -23.83 -4.89
C GLY A 919 -20.79 -24.78 -5.10
N ALA A 920 -20.70 -25.34 -6.31
CA ALA A 920 -19.67 -26.31 -6.65
C ALA A 920 -18.26 -25.71 -6.71
N SER A 921 -17.31 -26.44 -6.13
CA SER A 921 -15.88 -26.13 -6.14
C SER A 921 -15.26 -26.27 -7.54
N ARG A 922 -14.23 -25.45 -7.78
CA ARG A 922 -13.42 -25.47 -9.01
C ARG A 922 -11.97 -25.71 -8.66
N ALA A 923 -11.27 -26.55 -9.41
CA ALA A 923 -9.84 -26.75 -9.24
C ALA A 923 -9.04 -26.04 -10.35
N LYS A 924 -7.87 -25.51 -10.00
CA LYS A 924 -6.86 -25.06 -10.95
C LYS A 924 -5.80 -26.14 -11.12
N VAL A 925 -5.43 -26.43 -12.37
CA VAL A 925 -4.25 -27.25 -12.69
C VAL A 925 -3.43 -26.56 -13.77
N GLY A 926 -2.39 -25.85 -13.35
CA GLY A 926 -1.63 -24.94 -14.20
C GLY A 926 -2.48 -23.77 -14.68
N ILE A 927 -2.83 -23.79 -15.96
CA ILE A 927 -3.68 -22.78 -16.61
C ILE A 927 -5.14 -23.25 -16.74
N LEU A 928 -5.42 -24.52 -16.47
CA LEU A 928 -6.75 -25.09 -16.61
C LEU A 928 -7.56 -24.81 -15.35
N SER A 929 -8.80 -24.35 -15.53
CA SER A 929 -9.83 -24.34 -14.50
C SER A 929 -10.77 -25.51 -14.77
N ILE A 930 -10.97 -26.37 -13.78
CA ILE A 930 -11.72 -27.63 -13.91
C ILE A 930 -12.87 -27.60 -12.89
N PRO A 931 -14.12 -27.56 -13.35
CA PRO A 931 -15.27 -27.78 -12.47
C PRO A 931 -15.19 -29.17 -11.84
N LEU A 932 -15.45 -29.26 -10.54
CA LEU A 932 -15.43 -30.54 -9.81
C LEU A 932 -16.80 -31.22 -9.74
N GLY A 933 -17.70 -30.90 -10.68
CA GLY A 933 -19.07 -31.41 -10.67
C GLY A 933 -19.84 -30.77 -9.52
N HIS A 934 -20.37 -31.58 -8.62
CA HIS A 934 -21.12 -31.15 -7.43
C HIS A 934 -20.28 -31.09 -6.15
N ILE A 935 -18.97 -31.36 -6.23
CA ILE A 935 -18.09 -31.39 -5.04
C ILE A 935 -18.05 -30.01 -4.38
N GLY A 936 -18.28 -29.97 -3.07
CA GLY A 936 -18.30 -28.75 -2.26
C GLY A 936 -19.66 -28.04 -2.20
N GLU A 937 -20.70 -28.57 -2.86
CA GLU A 937 -22.05 -28.03 -2.72
C GLU A 937 -22.64 -28.38 -1.36
N HIS A 938 -23.24 -27.40 -0.68
CA HIS A 938 -23.88 -27.60 0.63
C HIS A 938 -25.10 -26.71 0.81
N VAL A 939 -26.09 -27.20 1.57
CA VAL A 939 -27.24 -26.41 2.02
C VAL A 939 -26.93 -25.84 3.41
N GLY A 940 -27.30 -24.58 3.64
CA GLY A 940 -27.21 -23.93 4.95
C GLY A 940 -25.78 -23.70 5.42
N ASP A 941 -25.00 -22.96 4.66
CA ASP A 941 -23.58 -22.71 4.93
C ASP A 941 -23.35 -21.45 5.80
N TRP A 942 -22.30 -21.52 6.62
CA TRP A 942 -21.96 -20.49 7.61
C TRP A 942 -20.49 -20.10 7.51
N GLU A 943 -20.26 -18.83 7.20
CA GLU A 943 -18.94 -18.20 7.14
C GLU A 943 -18.86 -17.05 8.17
N HIS A 944 -17.65 -16.59 8.51
CA HIS A 944 -17.52 -15.47 9.43
C HIS A 944 -16.29 -14.58 9.20
N LEU A 945 -16.36 -13.35 9.71
CA LEU A 945 -15.19 -12.51 9.92
C LEU A 945 -15.16 -12.13 11.40
N THR A 946 -13.98 -12.08 12.01
CA THR A 946 -13.85 -11.64 13.41
C THR A 946 -13.02 -10.37 13.50
N LEU A 947 -13.57 -9.30 14.07
CA LEU A 947 -12.82 -8.07 14.33
C LEU A 947 -12.25 -8.12 15.73
N ARG A 948 -10.99 -7.70 15.92
CA ARG A 948 -10.38 -7.55 17.25
C ARG A 948 -10.15 -6.08 17.59
N VAL A 949 -10.83 -5.61 18.63
CA VAL A 949 -10.84 -4.20 19.06
C VAL A 949 -10.16 -4.05 20.42
N SER A 950 -9.26 -3.07 20.53
CA SER A 950 -8.58 -2.75 21.80
C SER A 950 -9.55 -2.12 22.78
N ASN A 951 -9.69 -2.67 23.99
CA ASN A 951 -10.55 -2.09 25.03
C ASN A 951 -9.94 -0.85 25.71
N PHE A 952 -8.67 -0.52 25.43
CA PHE A 952 -8.03 0.68 25.95
C PHE A 952 -8.51 1.97 25.28
N ASN A 953 -8.83 1.91 23.98
CA ASN A 953 -9.17 3.10 23.17
C ASN A 953 -10.27 2.85 22.12
N GLY A 954 -10.71 1.60 21.92
CA GLY A 954 -11.67 1.21 20.89
C GLY A 954 -11.09 1.11 19.48
N MET A 955 -9.77 1.07 19.32
CA MET A 955 -9.11 0.98 18.01
C MET A 955 -9.18 -0.44 17.46
N LEU A 956 -9.53 -0.58 16.17
CA LEU A 956 -9.43 -1.84 15.43
C LEU A 956 -7.97 -2.24 15.22
N LYS A 957 -7.61 -3.47 15.55
CA LYS A 957 -6.22 -3.94 15.55
C LYS A 957 -5.96 -4.96 14.44
N GLU A 958 -6.86 -5.91 14.29
CA GLU A 958 -6.79 -6.95 13.27
C GLU A 958 -8.18 -7.53 12.99
N VAL A 959 -8.33 -8.14 11.82
CA VAL A 959 -9.54 -8.82 11.37
C VAL A 959 -9.17 -10.22 10.89
N TYR A 960 -9.86 -11.23 11.40
CA TYR A 960 -9.79 -12.59 10.91
C TYR A 960 -10.75 -12.82 9.77
N PHE A 961 -10.26 -13.42 8.69
CA PHE A 961 -11.05 -13.82 7.53
C PHE A 961 -11.15 -15.35 7.48
N SER A 962 -12.36 -15.91 7.65
CA SER A 962 -12.60 -17.35 7.56
C SER A 962 -12.36 -17.88 6.14
N GLN A 963 -11.66 -18.99 6.05
CA GLN A 963 -11.31 -19.69 4.81
C GLN A 963 -11.40 -21.20 5.04
N HIS A 964 -12.57 -21.78 4.72
CA HIS A 964 -12.85 -23.20 4.89
C HIS A 964 -12.73 -23.61 6.37
N SER A 965 -11.82 -24.52 6.72
CA SER A 965 -11.61 -25.01 8.09
C SER A 965 -10.62 -24.17 8.92
N GLY A 966 -10.10 -23.07 8.39
CA GLY A 966 -9.18 -22.15 9.08
C GLY A 966 -9.34 -20.73 8.56
N GLY A 967 -8.29 -19.91 8.66
CA GLY A 967 -8.34 -18.56 8.12
C GLY A 967 -7.04 -17.79 8.31
N GLN A 968 -7.15 -16.47 8.30
CA GLN A 968 -6.00 -15.60 8.53
C GLN A 968 -6.40 -14.34 9.28
N TRP A 969 -5.60 -13.98 10.30
CA TRP A 969 -5.61 -12.66 10.90
C TRP A 969 -4.86 -11.67 10.01
N VAL A 970 -5.50 -10.55 9.71
CA VAL A 970 -4.96 -9.45 8.91
C VAL A 970 -4.98 -8.19 9.75
N ARG A 971 -3.83 -7.53 9.90
CA ARG A 971 -3.73 -6.30 10.70
C ARG A 971 -4.49 -5.17 10.03
N ALA A 972 -5.00 -4.23 10.84
CA ALA A 972 -5.71 -3.07 10.32
C ALA A 972 -4.88 -2.27 9.30
N SER A 973 -3.56 -2.20 9.49
CA SER A 973 -2.62 -1.55 8.55
C SER A 973 -2.58 -2.15 7.14
N ASP A 974 -3.02 -3.39 6.98
CA ASP A 974 -2.97 -4.15 5.72
C ASP A 974 -4.36 -4.30 5.08
N LEU A 975 -5.41 -3.79 5.74
CA LEU A 975 -6.80 -3.82 5.26
C LEU A 975 -7.06 -2.73 4.22
N GLU A 976 -8.09 -2.98 3.42
CA GLU A 976 -8.73 -1.96 2.60
C GLU A 976 -9.92 -1.38 3.38
N PHE A 977 -10.08 -0.06 3.34
CA PHE A 977 -11.16 0.65 4.01
C PHE A 977 -12.00 1.44 3.02
N GLN A 978 -13.29 1.59 3.33
CA GLN A 978 -14.26 2.32 2.55
C GLN A 978 -15.27 2.98 3.50
N ASP A 979 -15.73 4.20 3.20
CA ASP A 979 -16.67 4.95 4.04
C ASP A 979 -16.18 5.12 5.49
N GLY A 980 -14.97 5.66 5.63
CA GLY A 980 -14.32 5.86 6.93
C GLY A 980 -13.56 4.63 7.41
N ASN A 981 -13.91 4.12 8.59
CA ASN A 981 -13.20 3.00 9.23
C ASN A 981 -13.83 1.62 8.96
N LYS A 982 -14.85 1.52 8.09
CA LYS A 982 -15.38 0.24 7.66
C LYS A 982 -14.40 -0.46 6.72
N PHE A 983 -14.00 -1.68 7.06
CA PHE A 983 -13.09 -2.44 6.22
C PHE A 983 -13.83 -3.19 5.11
N VAL A 984 -13.10 -3.62 4.09
CA VAL A 984 -13.64 -4.34 2.94
C VAL A 984 -13.28 -5.83 3.05
N GLY A 985 -14.28 -6.68 2.82
CA GLY A 985 -14.12 -8.12 2.66
C GLY A 985 -14.59 -8.59 1.29
N TYR A 986 -14.00 -9.68 0.80
CA TYR A 986 -14.34 -10.27 -0.49
C TYR A 986 -14.74 -11.72 -0.31
N SER A 987 -15.97 -12.05 -0.66
CA SER A 987 -16.49 -13.41 -0.63
C SER A 987 -16.16 -14.12 -1.95
N SER A 988 -15.65 -15.35 -1.86
CA SER A 988 -15.25 -16.12 -3.04
C SER A 988 -16.43 -16.70 -3.79
N LEU A 989 -16.29 -16.75 -5.12
CA LEU A 989 -17.29 -17.31 -6.02
C LEU A 989 -17.62 -18.76 -5.66
N HIS A 990 -18.90 -19.03 -5.46
CA HIS A 990 -19.52 -20.29 -5.05
C HIS A 990 -19.15 -20.82 -3.67
N GLY A 991 -17.91 -20.60 -3.22
CA GLY A 991 -17.37 -21.16 -1.98
C GLY A 991 -17.50 -20.25 -0.76
N HIS A 992 -17.93 -19.00 -0.96
CA HIS A 992 -18.23 -17.94 0.02
C HIS A 992 -17.19 -17.58 1.08
N THR A 993 -16.05 -18.26 1.12
CA THR A 993 -14.91 -17.94 1.98
C THR A 993 -14.42 -16.51 1.79
N ASN A 994 -13.92 -15.90 2.87
CA ASN A 994 -13.65 -14.48 2.94
C ASN A 994 -12.17 -14.14 2.78
N TYR A 995 -11.89 -13.06 2.06
CA TYR A 995 -10.53 -12.59 1.78
C TYR A 995 -10.41 -11.07 1.93
N PRO A 996 -9.22 -10.56 2.31
CA PRO A 996 -8.97 -9.12 2.48
C PRO A 996 -8.70 -8.38 1.16
N ARG A 997 -8.54 -9.10 0.04
CA ARG A 997 -8.20 -8.54 -1.28
C ARG A 997 -8.96 -9.27 -2.40
N PRO A 998 -9.28 -8.59 -3.51
CA PRO A 998 -9.82 -9.23 -4.69
C PRO A 998 -8.74 -10.05 -5.41
N GLY A 999 -9.16 -11.04 -6.20
CA GLY A 999 -8.30 -11.86 -7.03
C GLY A 999 -8.47 -13.36 -6.78
N LEU A 1000 -7.59 -14.17 -7.39
CA LEU A 1000 -7.63 -15.61 -7.22
C LEU A 1000 -6.74 -16.05 -6.05
N VAL A 1001 -7.34 -16.71 -5.06
CA VAL A 1001 -6.63 -17.44 -4.01
C VAL A 1001 -6.72 -18.95 -4.27
N LEU A 1002 -5.57 -19.64 -4.26
CA LEU A 1002 -5.50 -21.08 -4.47
C LEU A 1002 -5.26 -21.82 -3.17
N GLN A 1003 -6.14 -22.75 -2.84
CA GLN A 1003 -5.93 -23.70 -1.75
C GLN A 1003 -5.19 -24.93 -2.28
N GLY A 1004 -3.87 -24.93 -2.12
CA GLY A 1004 -2.98 -25.97 -2.61
C GLY A 1004 -1.58 -25.41 -2.88
N THR A 1005 -1.03 -25.69 -4.05
CA THR A 1005 0.23 -25.10 -4.51
C THR A 1005 -0.03 -23.91 -5.43
N ASN A 1006 0.98 -23.08 -5.70
CA ASN A 1006 0.91 -21.95 -6.65
C ASN A 1006 0.48 -22.33 -8.08
N PHE A 1007 0.36 -23.63 -8.37
CA PHE A 1007 0.04 -24.16 -9.69
C PHE A 1007 -1.19 -25.08 -9.68
N ILE A 1008 -1.51 -25.72 -8.56
CA ILE A 1008 -2.55 -26.76 -8.46
C ILE A 1008 -3.25 -26.66 -7.11
N GLY A 1009 -4.57 -26.45 -7.10
CA GLY A 1009 -5.37 -26.27 -5.88
C GLY A 1009 -6.84 -25.92 -6.16
N ILE A 1010 -7.67 -25.83 -5.12
CA ILE A 1010 -9.04 -25.29 -5.23
C ILE A 1010 -8.98 -23.79 -5.48
N ARG A 1011 -9.82 -23.29 -6.38
CA ARG A 1011 -9.93 -21.88 -6.74
C ARG A 1011 -10.95 -21.20 -5.85
N ASN A 1012 -10.52 -20.14 -5.19
CA ASN A 1012 -11.37 -19.17 -4.54
C ASN A 1012 -11.18 -17.85 -5.29
N ASP A 1013 -12.06 -17.60 -6.27
CA ASP A 1013 -12.03 -16.41 -7.11
C ASP A 1013 -12.83 -15.28 -6.42
N THR A 1014 -12.21 -14.15 -6.12
CA THR A 1014 -12.88 -12.97 -5.55
C THR A 1014 -12.76 -11.77 -6.48
N SER A 1015 -13.75 -10.88 -6.49
CA SER A 1015 -13.71 -9.63 -7.28
C SER A 1015 -14.63 -8.56 -6.67
N LYS A 1016 -14.43 -7.29 -7.06
CA LYS A 1016 -15.43 -6.24 -6.82
C LYS A 1016 -16.58 -6.39 -7.80
N SER A 1017 -17.79 -6.08 -7.34
CA SER A 1017 -18.98 -5.98 -8.17
C SER A 1017 -19.97 -5.00 -7.51
N ASP A 1018 -21.13 -4.83 -8.15
CA ASP A 1018 -22.29 -4.12 -7.60
C ASP A 1018 -23.06 -4.94 -6.54
N LYS A 1019 -22.78 -6.25 -6.42
CA LYS A 1019 -23.31 -7.13 -5.36
C LYS A 1019 -22.52 -6.89 -4.06
N ILE A 1020 -22.96 -5.91 -3.30
CA ILE A 1020 -22.29 -5.46 -2.07
C ILE A 1020 -23.25 -5.58 -0.89
N TRP A 1021 -22.74 -6.10 0.23
CA TRP A 1021 -23.44 -6.11 1.51
C TRP A 1021 -22.73 -5.24 2.55
N ASP A 1022 -23.38 -4.16 3.01
CA ASP A 1022 -22.96 -3.42 4.20
C ASP A 1022 -23.58 -4.07 5.44
N THR A 1023 -22.80 -4.92 6.11
CA THR A 1023 -23.26 -5.68 7.29
C THR A 1023 -23.66 -4.79 8.46
N GLY A 1024 -23.17 -3.54 8.52
CA GLY A 1024 -23.54 -2.57 9.55
C GLY A 1024 -24.94 -2.00 9.39
N LYS A 1025 -25.58 -2.16 8.22
CA LYS A 1025 -26.97 -1.71 7.98
C LYS A 1025 -28.02 -2.75 8.37
N GLY A 1026 -27.65 -4.03 8.46
CA GLY A 1026 -28.55 -5.13 8.79
C GLY A 1026 -27.84 -6.19 9.61
N TYR A 1027 -27.94 -6.09 10.94
CA TYR A 1027 -27.32 -7.03 11.88
C TYR A 1027 -28.19 -7.31 13.09
N THR A 1028 -27.93 -8.45 13.73
CA THR A 1028 -28.49 -8.85 15.02
C THR A 1028 -27.36 -9.30 15.92
N ILE A 1029 -27.29 -8.76 17.14
CA ILE A 1029 -26.38 -9.28 18.16
C ILE A 1029 -27.04 -10.53 18.75
N VAL A 1030 -26.40 -11.68 18.59
CA VAL A 1030 -26.98 -12.99 18.95
C VAL A 1030 -26.40 -13.58 20.22
N SER A 1031 -25.22 -13.13 20.65
CA SER A 1031 -24.62 -13.49 21.93
C SER A 1031 -23.60 -12.44 22.38
N GLY A 1032 -23.40 -12.33 23.70
CA GLY A 1032 -22.41 -11.47 24.33
C GLY A 1032 -22.03 -12.01 25.70
N ASP A 1033 -20.91 -12.73 25.78
CA ASP A 1033 -20.65 -13.68 26.87
C ASP A 1033 -20.49 -13.04 28.26
N TYR A 1034 -20.22 -11.73 28.31
CA TYR A 1034 -20.03 -10.95 29.54
C TYR A 1034 -21.20 -10.03 29.90
N LEU A 1035 -22.19 -9.86 29.02
CA LEU A 1035 -23.29 -8.89 29.23
C LEU A 1035 -24.32 -9.35 30.27
N GLY A 1036 -24.20 -10.59 30.76
CA GLY A 1036 -25.10 -11.16 31.76
C GLY A 1036 -26.39 -11.74 31.15
N PRO A 1037 -27.09 -12.60 31.90
CA PRO A 1037 -28.27 -13.29 31.38
C PRO A 1037 -29.41 -12.31 31.09
N GLY A 1038 -30.05 -12.47 29.92
CA GLY A 1038 -31.25 -11.72 29.55
C GLY A 1038 -31.01 -10.35 28.88
N VAL A 1039 -29.76 -9.89 28.74
CA VAL A 1039 -29.44 -8.68 27.97
C VAL A 1039 -29.57 -8.93 26.47
N ILE A 1040 -29.09 -10.08 26.00
CA ILE A 1040 -29.28 -10.55 24.62
C ILE A 1040 -30.20 -11.76 24.66
N VAL A 1041 -31.24 -11.73 23.83
CA VAL A 1041 -32.15 -12.86 23.64
C VAL A 1041 -31.63 -13.69 22.48
N GLU A 1042 -30.98 -14.81 22.78
CA GLU A 1042 -30.47 -15.72 21.76
C GLU A 1042 -31.62 -16.27 20.90
N PRO A 1043 -31.51 -16.25 19.56
CA PRO A 1043 -32.54 -16.83 18.72
C PRO A 1043 -32.55 -18.36 18.88
N PRO A 1044 -33.74 -19.01 18.88
CA PRO A 1044 -33.84 -20.46 19.08
C PRO A 1044 -32.97 -21.31 18.14
N TRP A 1045 -32.82 -20.90 16.88
CA TRP A 1045 -32.01 -21.60 15.88
C TRP A 1045 -30.52 -21.61 16.22
N LEU A 1046 -30.01 -20.65 17.01
CA LEU A 1046 -28.59 -20.60 17.36
C LEU A 1046 -28.19 -21.84 18.17
N ASN A 1047 -29.12 -22.36 18.97
CA ASN A 1047 -28.94 -23.54 19.81
C ASN A 1047 -29.25 -24.86 19.08
N TYR A 1048 -29.44 -24.84 17.76
CA TYR A 1048 -29.61 -26.04 16.95
C TYR A 1048 -28.24 -26.68 16.65
N THR A 1049 -27.93 -27.76 17.37
CA THR A 1049 -26.62 -28.43 17.34
C THR A 1049 -26.54 -29.62 16.37
N ARG A 1050 -27.51 -29.75 15.47
CA ARG A 1050 -27.51 -30.75 14.38
C ARG A 1050 -27.11 -30.11 13.05
N LYS A 1051 -27.12 -30.89 11.97
CA LYS A 1051 -26.64 -30.43 10.65
C LYS A 1051 -27.57 -29.41 10.00
N TRP A 1052 -27.00 -28.32 9.50
CA TRP A 1052 -27.70 -27.29 8.73
C TRP A 1052 -27.90 -27.63 7.25
N GLY A 1053 -27.32 -28.76 6.81
CA GLY A 1053 -27.49 -29.33 5.49
C GLY A 1053 -27.42 -30.86 5.52
N PRO A 1054 -27.88 -31.55 4.47
CA PRO A 1054 -27.78 -33.00 4.38
C PRO A 1054 -26.33 -33.47 4.24
N LYS A 1055 -26.08 -34.72 4.62
CA LYS A 1055 -24.85 -35.42 4.27
C LYS A 1055 -24.90 -35.85 2.80
N ILE A 1056 -24.13 -35.20 1.93
CA ILE A 1056 -24.09 -35.55 0.51
C ILE A 1056 -22.94 -36.53 0.25
N THR A 1057 -23.26 -37.70 -0.33
CA THR A 1057 -22.25 -38.71 -0.68
C THR A 1057 -22.04 -38.68 -2.19
N TYR A 1058 -21.01 -38.00 -2.68
CA TYR A 1058 -20.66 -38.00 -4.10
C TYR A 1058 -19.87 -39.25 -4.49
N ASP A 1059 -19.95 -39.65 -5.76
CA ASP A 1059 -18.93 -40.52 -6.36
C ASP A 1059 -17.67 -39.70 -6.65
N ILE A 1060 -16.99 -39.33 -5.55
CA ILE A 1060 -15.80 -38.50 -5.54
C ILE A 1060 -14.72 -39.15 -6.40
N ALA A 1061 -14.64 -40.49 -6.41
CA ALA A 1061 -13.71 -41.23 -7.23
C ALA A 1061 -13.97 -41.00 -8.73
N ASN A 1062 -15.21 -41.12 -9.20
CA ASN A 1062 -15.53 -40.91 -10.61
C ASN A 1062 -15.49 -39.43 -11.04
N ALA A 1063 -15.88 -38.49 -10.19
CA ALA A 1063 -15.78 -37.06 -10.48
C ALA A 1063 -14.30 -36.62 -10.60
N ILE A 1064 -13.46 -37.02 -9.65
CA ILE A 1064 -12.02 -36.77 -9.69
C ILE A 1064 -11.37 -37.51 -10.86
N HIS A 1065 -11.78 -38.75 -11.15
CA HIS A 1065 -11.26 -39.51 -12.27
C HIS A 1065 -11.62 -38.88 -13.62
N SER A 1066 -12.86 -38.39 -13.77
CA SER A 1066 -13.32 -37.65 -14.96
C SER A 1066 -12.57 -36.34 -15.14
N ALA A 1067 -12.34 -35.59 -14.06
CA ALA A 1067 -11.50 -34.41 -14.05
C ALA A 1067 -10.04 -34.74 -14.40
N ALA A 1068 -9.50 -35.86 -13.89
CA ALA A 1068 -8.14 -36.31 -14.16
C ALA A 1068 -7.95 -36.79 -15.61
N ILE A 1069 -8.95 -37.41 -16.25
CA ILE A 1069 -8.87 -37.80 -17.67
C ILE A 1069 -8.63 -36.58 -18.58
N ARG A 1070 -9.20 -35.43 -18.22
CA ARG A 1070 -9.01 -34.17 -18.96
C ARG A 1070 -7.60 -33.58 -18.81
N LEU A 1071 -6.76 -34.13 -17.93
CA LEU A 1071 -5.39 -33.69 -17.69
C LEU A 1071 -4.37 -34.52 -18.50
N PRO A 1072 -3.25 -33.90 -18.97
CA PRO A 1072 -2.11 -34.63 -19.51
C PRO A 1072 -1.56 -35.66 -18.51
N ALA A 1073 -1.10 -36.82 -18.99
CA ALA A 1073 -0.68 -37.95 -18.15
C ALA A 1073 0.34 -37.59 -17.04
N LYS A 1074 1.25 -36.64 -17.30
CA LYS A 1074 2.25 -36.17 -16.33
C LYS A 1074 1.66 -35.34 -15.16
N LEU A 1075 0.47 -34.76 -15.34
CA LEU A 1075 -0.22 -33.94 -14.33
C LEU A 1075 -1.30 -34.71 -13.56
N ARG A 1076 -1.77 -35.84 -14.10
CA ARG A 1076 -2.79 -36.69 -13.47
C ARG A 1076 -2.38 -37.18 -12.08
N SER A 1077 -1.18 -37.75 -11.95
CA SER A 1077 -0.69 -38.29 -10.68
C SER A 1077 -0.52 -37.20 -9.61
N PHE A 1078 -0.11 -36.00 -10.02
CA PHE A 1078 0.09 -34.87 -9.11
C PHE A 1078 -1.24 -34.23 -8.68
N PHE A 1079 -2.19 -34.07 -9.61
CA PHE A 1079 -3.56 -33.64 -9.31
C PHE A 1079 -4.26 -34.59 -8.33
N LEU A 1080 -4.19 -35.91 -8.59
CA LEU A 1080 -4.77 -36.92 -7.70
C LEU A 1080 -4.15 -36.90 -6.31
N LYS A 1081 -2.85 -36.61 -6.20
CA LYS A 1081 -2.17 -36.49 -4.90
C LYS A 1081 -2.66 -35.28 -4.10
N ILE A 1082 -2.89 -34.14 -4.77
CA ILE A 1082 -3.37 -32.91 -4.11
C ILE A 1082 -4.82 -33.05 -3.68
N ILE A 1083 -5.71 -33.55 -4.55
CA ILE A 1083 -7.13 -33.68 -4.18
C ILE A 1083 -7.30 -34.70 -3.03
N LYS A 1084 -6.53 -35.79 -3.01
CA LYS A 1084 -6.53 -36.74 -1.87
C LYS A 1084 -5.98 -36.15 -0.57
N SER A 1085 -5.30 -35.00 -0.62
CA SER A 1085 -4.79 -34.30 0.56
C SER A 1085 -5.72 -33.19 1.05
N LEU A 1086 -6.84 -32.93 0.36
CA LEU A 1086 -7.83 -31.95 0.81
C LEU A 1086 -8.70 -32.55 1.94
N PRO A 1087 -9.07 -31.75 2.95
CA PRO A 1087 -10.02 -32.12 4.01
C PRO A 1087 -11.38 -32.62 3.46
N ASN A 1088 -12.05 -33.51 4.19
CA ASN A 1088 -13.34 -34.09 3.78
C ASN A 1088 -14.47 -33.05 3.72
N GLU A 1089 -14.35 -32.00 4.52
CA GLU A 1089 -15.21 -30.83 4.56
C GLU A 1089 -15.20 -30.09 3.21
N ILE A 1090 -14.03 -29.98 2.57
CA ILE A 1090 -13.87 -29.38 1.23
C ILE A 1090 -14.36 -30.33 0.13
N LEU A 1091 -14.36 -31.63 0.39
CA LEU A 1091 -14.88 -32.65 -0.53
C LEU A 1091 -16.41 -32.84 -0.40
N GLY A 1092 -17.02 -32.10 0.51
CA GLY A 1092 -18.45 -32.02 0.74
C GLY A 1092 -19.14 -33.27 1.26
N GLN A 1093 -18.44 -34.06 2.07
CA GLN A 1093 -18.97 -35.33 2.58
C GLN A 1093 -19.84 -35.21 3.85
N GLU A 1094 -19.90 -34.04 4.50
CA GLU A 1094 -20.64 -33.81 5.74
C GLU A 1094 -21.44 -32.51 5.64
N GLY A 1095 -22.65 -32.46 6.20
CA GLY A 1095 -23.45 -31.24 6.23
C GLY A 1095 -22.81 -30.15 7.12
N PRO A 1096 -23.00 -28.84 6.80
CA PRO A 1096 -22.50 -27.75 7.64
C PRO A 1096 -23.05 -27.80 9.06
N ALA A 1097 -22.24 -27.35 10.01
CA ALA A 1097 -22.66 -27.13 11.39
C ALA A 1097 -22.97 -25.66 11.63
N GLY A 1098 -23.93 -25.37 12.50
CA GLY A 1098 -24.26 -23.99 12.88
C GLY A 1098 -23.15 -23.32 13.70
N PRO A 1099 -23.23 -21.99 13.90
CA PRO A 1099 -22.17 -21.20 14.53
C PRO A 1099 -21.68 -21.72 15.89
N ILE A 1100 -22.60 -22.06 16.80
CA ILE A 1100 -22.26 -22.50 18.17
C ILE A 1100 -21.47 -23.83 18.22
N MET A 1101 -21.55 -24.63 17.16
CA MET A 1101 -20.88 -25.92 17.05
C MET A 1101 -19.46 -25.81 16.48
N LYS A 1102 -19.02 -24.61 16.09
CA LYS A 1102 -17.68 -24.38 15.55
C LYS A 1102 -16.72 -24.10 16.72
N ASP A 1103 -15.52 -24.70 16.68
CA ASP A 1103 -14.52 -24.61 17.76
C ASP A 1103 -14.12 -23.17 18.15
N TYR A 1104 -14.29 -22.20 17.24
CA TYR A 1104 -13.96 -20.78 17.43
C TYR A 1104 -15.13 -19.92 17.95
N TRP A 1105 -16.29 -20.53 18.24
CA TRP A 1105 -17.37 -19.84 18.96
C TRP A 1105 -16.90 -19.43 20.36
N HIS A 1106 -16.42 -20.37 21.17
CA HIS A 1106 -15.80 -20.07 22.47
C HIS A 1106 -14.27 -19.91 22.39
N GLY A 1107 -13.66 -20.45 21.33
CA GLY A 1107 -12.22 -20.40 21.11
C GLY A 1107 -11.72 -19.12 20.45
N ASP A 1108 -10.39 -19.04 20.35
CA ASP A 1108 -9.66 -18.10 19.49
C ASP A 1108 -9.63 -18.63 18.05
N GLU A 1109 -9.71 -17.73 17.07
CA GLU A 1109 -9.65 -18.04 15.65
C GLU A 1109 -8.28 -18.63 15.26
N ARG A 1110 -8.25 -19.56 14.29
CA ARG A 1110 -7.09 -20.43 14.01
C ARG A 1110 -6.45 -20.28 12.64
#